data_AF-A0A6N6PGS3-F1
#
_entry.id   AF-A0A6N6PGS3-F1
#
_cell.length_a   1.000
_cell.length_b   1.000
_cell.length_c   1.000
_cell.angle_alpha   90.00
_cell.angle_beta   90.00
_cell.angle_gamma   90.00
#
_symmetry.space_group_name_H-M   'P 1'
#
loop_
_entity.id
_entity.type
_entity.pdbx_description
1 polymer ?
#
loop_
_entity_poly.entity_id
_entity_poly.type
_entity_poly.pdbx_seq_one_letter_code
_entity_poly.pdbx_strand_id
1 'polypeptide(L)'
;MLLRRIACPVQLIVPAALALLALSAGGRATGVVPTAEQLAFFERHVRPVLVESCIKCHGPEKQKQGLRLDSREAVQKGSDDGPILTPENPEASPLVRALRREGDNPMPPKEKLPPGQADLLVQWVKMGAPYPATPGVAQDKLPDASKHWAFQPVRRPAEPTVKDPAWVQSPIDRFVLAKLEGKGMTPSPPADRRTRLRRATFDLTGLPPTAAEIEAFENDTADGAFARVLDRLLASPRYGERWGRHWLDVARYADTKGYVFEEERRYPYAYTYRDWVIRALNKDLPYDKFLVAQIAADQMPGAESRDLAAMGFLTVGRRFLNNVADIIDDRIDVIARGTMALTVACARCHDHKYDPIPTADYYSLYGVFASSTEPRDLPLLAAPEQSAPSQAFQKELEARQAKVDEFLQQKGTGPDALKGDDRKKLTALRKKVDAWQVESPDAPPRAMVLNDLPKPVEPRIFKRGKSGTPGDAVPRQFLQVVAGQERRPFQKGSGRLELAQAIASRDNPLTARVAVNRVWLHHFGAGLVRTPGDFGVRSDPPVQPELLDWLAARFVADGWSLKKLHRLIMLSATYQQGSDDRADYQRTDPDNQLLWRMNRQRLGFEAMRDALLAASGRLDLTVGGRAADVLSSRRTVYASIDRQNLPGVFRTFDFASPDAMTPQRFHTVGPQQALFMMNSPFVATQAQSLAALPEFSRLTNDAERLQFLYRRIFARAADSEEVRAGLQFVAGAVPESVEKAPPVWQYGSGSFDETAGSVAFTPLPHWTGAAWQGGPNLPDPKIGWVLLKATGGHPGGPQFMAIRRWTAPRPAEIAISGTLSRKADVGDGIRAWVVVRGQSVAGDWTIERAGEVATAVERVAVAAGDTVDFIVDCRATQSSDAFGWVP
;
A
#
# COMPACT_ATOMS: atom_id res chain seq x y z
N MET A 1 41.70 12.32 -24.35
CA MET A 1 42.27 13.38 -25.21
C MET A 1 41.12 14.21 -25.74
N LEU A 2 40.99 15.47 -25.30
CA LEU A 2 41.56 16.69 -25.94
C LEU A 2 40.80 17.08 -27.23
N LEU A 3 40.33 18.33 -27.43
CA LEU A 3 40.05 19.41 -26.47
C LEU A 3 39.17 20.48 -27.17
N ARG A 4 38.38 21.21 -26.36
CA ARG A 4 38.11 22.67 -26.34
C ARG A 4 38.39 23.57 -27.59
N ARG A 5 37.49 24.53 -27.94
CA ARG A 5 37.26 25.87 -27.29
C ARG A 5 38.52 26.78 -27.45
N ILE A 6 38.50 27.96 -28.08
CA ILE A 6 38.05 29.29 -27.56
C ILE A 6 38.43 30.39 -28.58
N ALA A 7 37.71 31.53 -28.57
CA ALA A 7 38.21 32.94 -28.60
C ALA A 7 37.18 33.88 -29.28
N CYS A 8 36.88 35.13 -28.88
CA CYS A 8 37.21 35.97 -27.71
C CYS A 8 36.31 37.27 -27.77
N PRO A 9 36.46 38.34 -26.95
CA PRO A 9 35.99 38.43 -25.56
C PRO A 9 35.34 39.81 -25.18
N VAL A 10 35.36 40.14 -23.89
CA VAL A 10 35.27 41.47 -23.22
C VAL A 10 33.90 41.91 -22.65
N GLN A 11 33.93 42.24 -21.35
CA GLN A 11 32.88 42.81 -20.51
C GLN A 11 33.22 44.28 -20.18
N LEU A 12 32.27 45.09 -19.66
CA LEU A 12 32.34 45.80 -18.35
C LEU A 12 31.32 46.96 -18.19
N ILE A 13 30.39 46.80 -17.22
CA ILE A 13 29.97 47.76 -16.15
C ILE A 13 29.41 49.18 -16.50
N VAL A 14 28.07 49.31 -16.56
CA VAL A 14 27.14 50.04 -15.61
C VAL A 14 27.70 51.29 -14.85
N PRO A 15 27.04 52.50 -14.84
CA PRO A 15 25.81 52.72 -14.04
C PRO A 15 24.76 53.80 -14.46
N ALA A 16 23.57 53.65 -13.84
CA ALA A 16 22.45 54.56 -13.48
C ALA A 16 22.49 56.07 -13.89
N ALA A 17 21.37 56.79 -14.14
CA ALA A 17 20.12 56.84 -13.36
C ALA A 17 19.04 57.78 -14.02
N LEU A 18 17.74 57.50 -13.77
CA LEU A 18 16.55 58.41 -13.83
C LEU A 18 16.23 59.14 -15.18
N ALA A 19 14.97 59.41 -15.58
CA ALA A 19 13.65 59.13 -14.99
C ALA A 19 12.49 59.43 -15.99
N LEU A 20 11.36 58.68 -15.88
CA LEU A 20 9.98 59.03 -16.35
C LEU A 20 9.81 59.25 -17.89
N LEU A 21 8.67 59.11 -18.62
CA LEU A 21 7.27 58.61 -18.52
C LEU A 21 6.77 58.45 -20.00
N ALA A 22 5.73 57.70 -20.40
CA ALA A 22 4.91 56.63 -19.81
C ALA A 22 4.14 55.90 -20.94
N LEU A 23 3.99 54.57 -20.90
CA LEU A 23 2.90 53.82 -21.58
C LEU A 23 2.91 52.33 -21.20
N SER A 24 2.28 52.01 -20.07
CA SER A 24 2.06 50.63 -19.60
C SER A 24 0.56 50.33 -19.51
N ALA A 25 0.01 49.69 -20.55
CA ALA A 25 -1.32 49.10 -20.57
C ALA A 25 -1.34 47.92 -21.56
N GLY A 26 -1.72 46.70 -21.21
CA GLY A 26 -1.96 46.18 -19.86
C GLY A 26 -1.84 44.65 -19.87
N GLY A 27 -0.89 44.11 -19.11
CA GLY A 27 -0.71 42.65 -18.98
C GLY A 27 -1.76 42.07 -18.03
N ARG A 28 -2.83 41.45 -18.58
CA ARG A 28 -3.69 40.59 -17.77
C ARG A 28 -2.90 39.34 -17.36
N ALA A 29 -2.73 39.13 -16.06
CA ALA A 29 -2.19 37.89 -15.54
C ALA A 29 -3.06 36.70 -15.99
N THR A 30 -2.45 35.75 -16.70
CA THR A 30 -3.11 34.52 -17.12
C THR A 30 -3.34 33.62 -15.90
N GLY A 31 -4.58 33.52 -15.45
CA GLY A 31 -4.95 32.70 -14.31
C GLY A 31 -4.78 31.21 -14.59
N VAL A 32 -3.71 30.62 -14.05
CA VAL A 32 -3.51 29.16 -14.05
C VAL A 32 -4.66 28.50 -13.28
N VAL A 33 -5.26 27.47 -13.86
CA VAL A 33 -6.31 26.67 -13.20
C VAL A 33 -5.63 25.74 -12.19
N PRO A 34 -6.03 25.75 -10.89
CA PRO A 34 -5.42 24.87 -9.90
C PRO A 34 -5.55 23.38 -10.25
N THR A 35 -4.49 22.60 -10.04
CA THR A 35 -4.51 21.15 -10.24
C THR A 35 -5.37 20.44 -9.19
N ALA A 36 -5.78 19.21 -9.48
CA ALA A 36 -6.52 18.39 -8.52
C ALA A 36 -5.74 18.17 -7.21
N GLU A 37 -4.42 18.03 -7.29
CA GLU A 37 -3.53 17.88 -6.11
C GLU A 37 -3.45 19.17 -5.29
N GLN A 38 -3.32 20.33 -5.96
CA GLN A 38 -3.33 21.64 -5.29
C GLN A 38 -4.65 21.91 -4.57
N LEU A 39 -5.78 21.55 -5.18
CA LEU A 39 -7.11 21.65 -4.56
C LEU A 39 -7.29 20.63 -3.43
N ALA A 40 -6.77 19.41 -3.57
CA ALA A 40 -6.79 18.41 -2.50
C ALA A 40 -5.94 18.85 -1.30
N PHE A 41 -4.78 19.49 -1.52
CA PHE A 41 -3.99 20.09 -0.45
C PHE A 41 -4.78 21.20 0.26
N PHE A 42 -5.43 22.08 -0.50
CA PHE A 42 -6.25 23.14 0.08
C PHE A 42 -7.37 22.58 0.96
N GLU A 43 -8.17 21.65 0.44
CA GLU A 43 -9.32 21.08 1.16
C GLU A 43 -8.89 20.25 2.40
N ARG A 44 -7.74 19.56 2.35
CA ARG A 44 -7.24 18.72 3.46
C ARG A 44 -6.46 19.47 4.53
N HIS A 45 -5.71 20.51 4.16
CA HIS A 45 -4.70 21.12 5.04
C HIS A 45 -4.91 22.62 5.28
N VAL A 46 -5.46 23.36 4.31
CA VAL A 46 -5.61 24.82 4.39
C VAL A 46 -6.98 25.22 4.91
N ARG A 47 -8.06 24.67 4.34
CA ARG A 47 -9.43 24.99 4.76
C ARG A 47 -9.68 24.73 6.25
N PRO A 48 -9.21 23.62 6.87
CA PRO A 48 -9.39 23.41 8.31
C PRO A 48 -8.80 24.54 9.15
N VAL A 49 -7.57 24.99 8.83
CA VAL A 49 -6.89 26.09 9.53
C VAL A 49 -7.64 27.42 9.35
N LEU A 50 -8.09 27.72 8.13
CA LEU A 50 -8.88 28.94 7.87
C LEU A 50 -10.21 28.93 8.65
N VAL A 51 -10.91 27.80 8.69
CA VAL A 51 -12.20 27.65 9.41
C VAL A 51 -12.02 27.71 10.92
N GLU A 52 -11.01 27.04 11.47
CA GLU A 52 -10.78 26.97 12.91
C GLU A 52 -10.22 28.28 13.47
N SER A 53 -9.25 28.90 12.79
CA SER A 53 -8.43 29.97 13.35
C SER A 53 -8.68 31.36 12.74
N CYS A 54 -9.27 31.47 11.54
CA CYS A 54 -9.32 32.74 10.81
C CYS A 54 -10.75 33.27 10.57
N ILE A 55 -11.67 32.43 10.09
CA ILE A 55 -13.01 32.84 9.61
C ILE A 55 -13.89 33.45 10.72
N LYS A 56 -13.64 33.14 12.01
CA LYS A 56 -14.32 33.79 13.15
C LYS A 56 -14.11 35.32 13.22
N CYS A 57 -13.03 35.84 12.64
CA CYS A 57 -12.71 37.27 12.58
C CYS A 57 -12.66 37.83 11.15
N HIS A 58 -12.58 36.96 10.14
CA HIS A 58 -12.43 37.26 8.72
C HIS A 58 -13.38 36.39 7.87
N GLY A 59 -14.66 36.44 8.22
CA GLY A 59 -15.74 35.65 7.62
C GLY A 59 -16.98 36.53 7.38
N PRO A 60 -18.10 35.97 6.89
CA PRO A 60 -19.26 36.77 6.47
C PRO A 60 -19.83 37.63 7.61
N GLU A 61 -19.92 37.06 8.82
CA GLU A 61 -20.47 37.71 10.03
C GLU A 61 -19.52 38.75 10.65
N LYS A 62 -18.21 38.67 10.40
CA LYS A 62 -17.20 39.53 11.01
C LYS A 62 -16.00 39.70 10.10
N GLN A 63 -15.75 40.94 9.69
CA GLN A 63 -14.77 41.30 8.66
C GLN A 63 -13.79 42.34 9.24
N LYS A 64 -12.86 41.90 10.10
CA LYS A 64 -11.80 42.80 10.61
C LYS A 64 -10.90 43.25 9.46
N GLN A 65 -10.61 44.56 9.38
CA GLN A 65 -9.89 45.19 8.26
C GLN A 65 -10.51 44.84 6.88
N GLY A 66 -11.83 44.70 6.80
CA GLY A 66 -12.57 44.36 5.58
C GLY A 66 -12.27 42.96 5.03
N LEU A 67 -11.39 42.20 5.69
CA LEU A 67 -10.85 40.95 5.18
C LEU A 67 -11.82 39.80 5.39
N ARG A 68 -11.96 38.99 4.33
CA ARG A 68 -12.76 37.77 4.22
C ARG A 68 -11.86 36.65 3.70
N LEU A 69 -11.89 35.47 4.31
CA LEU A 69 -11.03 34.32 3.97
C LEU A 69 -11.80 33.03 3.62
N ASP A 70 -13.13 33.11 3.59
CA ASP A 70 -14.10 32.04 3.35
C ASP A 70 -14.43 31.79 1.86
N SER A 71 -14.01 32.68 0.96
CA SER A 71 -14.23 32.56 -0.48
C SER A 71 -12.98 32.96 -1.29
N ARG A 72 -12.83 32.39 -2.50
CA ARG A 72 -11.74 32.75 -3.43
C ARG A 72 -11.79 34.23 -3.80
N GLU A 73 -12.98 34.74 -4.11
CA GLU A 73 -13.19 36.11 -4.58
C GLU A 73 -12.91 37.11 -3.45
N ALA A 74 -13.18 36.74 -2.19
CA ALA A 74 -12.81 37.51 -1.02
C ALA A 74 -11.29 37.56 -0.80
N VAL A 75 -10.62 36.40 -0.86
CA VAL A 75 -9.16 36.31 -0.74
C VAL A 75 -8.46 37.11 -1.84
N GLN A 76 -9.01 37.10 -3.06
CA GLN A 76 -8.54 37.90 -4.19
C GLN A 76 -8.84 39.41 -4.04
N LYS A 77 -9.96 39.77 -3.41
CA LYS A 77 -10.30 41.18 -3.11
C LYS A 77 -9.33 41.80 -2.10
N GLY A 78 -8.88 41.03 -1.10
CA GLY A 78 -7.94 41.50 -0.08
C GLY A 78 -8.62 42.08 1.18
N SER A 79 -7.87 42.90 1.91
CA SER A 79 -8.32 43.70 3.06
C SER A 79 -8.59 45.14 2.64
N ASP A 80 -9.04 45.99 3.56
CA ASP A 80 -9.17 47.44 3.35
C ASP A 80 -7.81 48.08 2.98
N ASP A 81 -6.71 47.51 3.48
CA ASP A 81 -5.33 47.89 3.15
C ASP A 81 -4.82 47.34 1.79
N GLY A 82 -5.65 46.60 1.03
CA GLY A 82 -5.31 46.06 -0.29
C GLY A 82 -5.02 44.54 -0.33
N PRO A 83 -4.28 44.04 -1.35
CA PRO A 83 -4.06 42.61 -1.55
C PRO A 83 -3.28 41.95 -0.39
N ILE A 84 -3.88 40.93 0.24
CA ILE A 84 -3.24 40.20 1.35
C ILE A 84 -2.27 39.10 0.92
N LEU A 85 -2.23 38.78 -0.38
CA LEU A 85 -1.44 37.70 -0.96
C LEU A 85 -0.71 38.15 -2.22
N THR A 86 0.53 37.71 -2.34
CA THR A 86 1.31 37.70 -3.57
C THR A 86 1.51 36.22 -3.95
N PRO A 87 0.69 35.66 -4.85
CA PRO A 87 0.79 34.25 -5.24
C PRO A 87 2.21 33.85 -5.63
N GLU A 88 2.61 32.64 -5.27
CA GLU A 88 3.97 32.07 -5.50
C GLU A 88 5.10 32.78 -4.72
N ASN A 89 4.85 33.93 -4.09
CA ASN A 89 5.82 34.68 -3.29
C ASN A 89 5.34 34.91 -1.84
N PRO A 90 5.55 33.93 -0.92
CA PRO A 90 5.17 34.06 0.48
C PRO A 90 5.82 35.24 1.20
N GLU A 91 7.09 35.54 0.93
CA GLU A 91 7.84 36.62 1.60
C GLU A 91 7.29 38.02 1.29
N ALA A 92 6.66 38.17 0.12
CA ALA A 92 5.96 39.38 -0.32
C ALA A 92 4.45 39.38 0.02
N SER A 93 3.95 38.42 0.79
CA SER A 93 2.52 38.31 1.12
C SER A 93 2.21 38.86 2.52
N PRO A 94 1.40 39.92 2.66
CA PRO A 94 1.02 40.48 3.97
C PRO A 94 0.43 39.45 4.94
N LEU A 95 -0.34 38.47 4.47
CA LEU A 95 -0.84 37.36 5.29
C LEU A 95 0.29 36.57 5.96
N VAL A 96 1.38 36.29 5.24
CA VAL A 96 2.50 35.49 5.76
C VAL A 96 3.28 36.29 6.82
N ARG A 97 3.49 37.59 6.60
CA ARG A 97 4.10 38.48 7.61
C ARG A 97 3.26 38.57 8.88
N ALA A 98 1.94 38.67 8.74
CA ALA A 98 1.00 38.63 9.87
C ALA A 98 1.03 37.30 10.63
N LEU A 99 1.15 36.16 9.93
CA LEU A 99 1.30 34.83 10.53
C LEU A 99 2.62 34.68 11.30
N ARG A 100 3.73 35.23 10.76
CA ARG A 100 5.05 35.25 11.39
C ARG A 100 5.21 36.32 12.49
N ARG A 101 4.30 37.29 12.53
CA ARG A 101 4.30 38.48 13.42
C ARG A 101 5.44 39.45 13.15
N GLU A 102 5.68 39.70 11.87
CA GLU A 102 6.64 40.70 11.38
C GLU A 102 5.94 42.05 11.19
N GLY A 103 6.42 43.11 11.86
CA GLY A 103 5.91 44.49 11.75
C GLY A 103 4.99 44.96 12.90
N ASP A 104 4.54 46.22 12.81
CA ASP A 104 3.94 46.97 13.92
C ASP A 104 2.48 46.62 14.28
N ASN A 105 1.84 45.70 13.55
CA ASN A 105 0.41 45.38 13.75
C ASN A 105 0.13 43.86 13.79
N PRO A 106 0.47 43.16 14.88
CA PRO A 106 0.24 41.72 15.01
C PRO A 106 -1.26 41.40 15.11
N MET A 107 -1.75 40.55 14.20
CA MET A 107 -3.15 40.09 14.15
C MET A 107 -3.62 39.49 15.49
N PRO A 108 -4.69 40.01 16.13
CA PRO A 108 -5.30 39.38 17.29
C PRO A 108 -6.18 38.18 16.88
N PRO A 109 -6.07 37.00 17.53
CA PRO A 109 -5.70 36.80 18.93
C PRO A 109 -4.19 36.79 19.24
N LYS A 110 -3.85 37.05 20.52
CA LYS A 110 -2.45 37.06 20.99
C LYS A 110 -1.78 35.67 20.97
N GLU A 111 -2.56 34.60 20.99
CA GLU A 111 -2.08 33.21 20.91
C GLU A 111 -1.51 32.88 19.52
N LYS A 112 -0.42 32.11 19.46
CA LYS A 112 0.15 31.64 18.20
C LYS A 112 -0.69 30.47 17.67
N LEU A 113 -0.70 30.29 16.34
CA LEU A 113 -1.22 29.06 15.74
C LEU A 113 -0.45 27.83 16.29
N PRO A 114 -1.11 26.66 16.39
CA PRO A 114 -0.43 25.40 16.67
C PRO A 114 0.78 25.15 15.74
N PRO A 115 1.83 24.47 16.22
CA PRO A 115 3.02 24.16 15.42
C PRO A 115 2.69 23.54 14.07
N GLY A 116 3.31 24.02 13.00
CA GLY A 116 3.10 23.55 11.62
C GLY A 116 1.89 24.16 10.87
N GLN A 117 0.89 24.73 11.54
CA GLN A 117 -0.27 25.31 10.82
C GLN A 117 0.11 26.54 9.99
N ALA A 118 1.03 27.38 10.47
CA ALA A 118 1.52 28.52 9.71
C ALA A 118 2.28 28.08 8.44
N ASP A 119 3.03 26.98 8.52
CA ASP A 119 3.81 26.44 7.40
C ASP A 119 2.91 25.90 6.29
N LEU A 120 1.76 25.30 6.64
CA LEU A 120 0.73 24.89 5.67
C LEU A 120 0.16 26.10 4.89
N LEU A 121 -0.05 27.24 5.56
CA LEU A 121 -0.50 28.47 4.92
C LEU A 121 0.61 29.09 4.04
N VAL A 122 1.87 29.08 4.49
CA VAL A 122 3.03 29.52 3.68
C VAL A 122 3.20 28.64 2.43
N GLN A 123 3.10 27.32 2.58
CA GLN A 123 3.15 26.37 1.47
C GLN A 123 2.00 26.59 0.48
N TRP A 124 0.78 26.85 0.98
CA TRP A 124 -0.36 27.20 0.15
C TRP A 124 -0.11 28.45 -0.71
N VAL A 125 0.41 29.52 -0.12
CA VAL A 125 0.78 30.74 -0.89
C VAL A 125 1.87 30.44 -1.92
N LYS A 126 2.87 29.63 -1.57
CA LYS A 126 3.94 29.18 -2.47
C LYS A 126 3.43 28.39 -3.68
N MET A 127 2.29 27.70 -3.56
CA MET A 127 1.63 26.99 -4.66
C MET A 127 0.72 27.87 -5.53
N GLY A 128 0.81 29.20 -5.40
CA GLY A 128 -0.05 30.15 -6.12
C GLY A 128 -1.38 30.44 -5.40
N ALA A 129 -1.47 30.15 -4.10
CA ALA A 129 -2.68 30.27 -3.28
C ALA A 129 -3.92 29.60 -3.92
N PRO A 130 -3.85 28.31 -4.31
CA PRO A 130 -4.95 27.61 -4.98
C PRO A 130 -6.17 27.56 -4.06
N TYR A 131 -7.22 28.29 -4.44
CA TYR A 131 -8.50 28.32 -3.73
C TYR A 131 -9.57 27.77 -4.70
N PRO A 132 -10.34 26.74 -4.34
CA PRO A 132 -11.43 26.25 -5.19
C PRO A 132 -12.42 27.39 -5.45
N ALA A 133 -12.89 27.54 -6.70
CA ALA A 133 -13.92 28.52 -7.01
C ALA A 133 -15.08 28.39 -6.01
N THR A 134 -15.48 29.51 -5.42
CA THR A 134 -16.44 29.48 -4.33
C THR A 134 -17.78 29.04 -4.90
N PRO A 135 -18.42 27.99 -4.36
CA PRO A 135 -19.85 27.84 -4.57
C PRO A 135 -20.48 29.10 -3.99
N GLY A 136 -21.14 29.91 -4.82
CA GLY A 136 -22.03 30.92 -4.27
C GLY A 136 -23.00 30.23 -3.31
N VAL A 137 -23.48 30.93 -2.28
CA VAL A 137 -24.62 30.44 -1.48
C VAL A 137 -25.92 30.62 -2.28
N ALA A 138 -25.88 30.26 -3.56
CA ALA A 138 -27.01 29.77 -4.29
C ALA A 138 -27.11 28.28 -3.97
N GLN A 139 -28.31 27.82 -3.65
CA GLN A 139 -28.66 26.43 -3.89
C GLN A 139 -28.74 26.23 -5.41
N ASP A 140 -27.59 26.18 -6.08
CA ASP A 140 -27.52 25.54 -7.39
C ASP A 140 -28.06 24.13 -7.15
N LYS A 141 -29.23 23.85 -7.74
CA LYS A 141 -29.92 22.57 -7.56
C LYS A 141 -28.91 21.47 -7.80
N LEU A 142 -28.73 20.61 -6.79
CA LEU A 142 -27.93 19.39 -6.91
C LEU A 142 -28.25 18.76 -8.27
N PRO A 143 -27.24 18.52 -9.12
CA PRO A 143 -27.47 18.13 -10.49
C PRO A 143 -28.33 16.87 -10.52
N ASP A 144 -29.32 16.90 -11.41
CA ASP A 144 -30.41 15.95 -11.43
C ASP A 144 -29.90 14.52 -11.66
N ALA A 145 -29.72 13.76 -10.57
CA ALA A 145 -29.22 12.39 -10.64
C ALA A 145 -30.09 11.49 -11.52
N SER A 146 -31.39 11.79 -11.67
CA SER A 146 -32.28 11.06 -12.56
C SER A 146 -31.93 11.21 -14.05
N LYS A 147 -30.93 12.04 -14.39
CA LYS A 147 -30.35 12.18 -15.75
C LYS A 147 -28.91 11.70 -15.88
N HIS A 148 -28.20 11.44 -14.78
CA HIS A 148 -26.83 10.96 -14.84
C HIS A 148 -26.79 9.46 -15.17
N TRP A 149 -25.89 9.05 -16.08
CA TRP A 149 -25.82 7.69 -16.63
C TRP A 149 -25.67 6.62 -15.53
N ALA A 150 -24.87 6.90 -14.49
CA ALA A 150 -24.56 5.94 -13.43
C ALA A 150 -25.76 5.57 -12.56
N PHE A 151 -26.76 6.47 -12.45
CA PHE A 151 -27.98 6.26 -11.68
C PHE A 151 -29.17 5.80 -12.54
N GLN A 152 -29.00 5.67 -13.87
CA GLN A 152 -30.01 5.04 -14.72
C GLN A 152 -30.03 3.53 -14.50
N PRO A 153 -31.20 2.86 -14.48
CA PRO A 153 -31.29 1.40 -14.51
C PRO A 153 -30.41 0.81 -15.62
N VAL A 154 -29.70 -0.28 -15.32
CA VAL A 154 -28.84 -0.98 -16.30
C VAL A 154 -29.72 -1.52 -17.42
N ARG A 155 -29.39 -1.17 -18.67
CA ARG A 155 -30.11 -1.65 -19.86
C ARG A 155 -29.27 -2.68 -20.61
N ARG A 156 -29.92 -3.54 -21.38
CA ARG A 156 -29.25 -4.39 -22.38
C ARG A 156 -29.47 -3.79 -23.77
N PRO A 157 -28.60 -2.89 -24.27
CA PRO A 157 -28.75 -2.33 -25.60
C PRO A 157 -28.62 -3.42 -26.67
N ALA A 158 -29.21 -3.17 -27.84
CA ALA A 158 -29.04 -4.04 -29.00
C ALA A 158 -27.58 -4.02 -29.47
N GLU A 159 -27.11 -5.14 -30.01
CA GLU A 159 -25.76 -5.25 -30.55
C GLU A 159 -25.64 -4.43 -31.85
N PRO A 160 -24.60 -3.59 -32.01
CA PRO A 160 -24.45 -2.78 -33.21
C PRO A 160 -24.32 -3.60 -34.50
N THR A 161 -24.77 -3.00 -35.60
CA THR A 161 -24.41 -3.43 -36.95
C THR A 161 -23.04 -2.85 -37.29
N VAL A 162 -22.17 -3.67 -37.90
CA VAL A 162 -20.78 -3.35 -38.25
C VAL A 162 -20.54 -3.69 -39.72
N LYS A 163 -19.56 -3.05 -40.34
CA LYS A 163 -19.17 -3.24 -41.75
C LYS A 163 -18.31 -4.50 -41.93
N ASP A 164 -17.46 -4.83 -40.95
CA ASP A 164 -16.69 -6.08 -40.94
C ASP A 164 -17.25 -7.10 -39.91
N PRO A 165 -18.26 -7.91 -40.28
CA PRO A 165 -18.75 -8.98 -39.43
C PRO A 165 -17.79 -10.17 -39.32
N ALA A 166 -16.74 -10.27 -40.15
CA ALA A 166 -15.81 -11.40 -40.14
C ALA A 166 -14.77 -11.29 -39.00
N TRP A 167 -14.47 -10.08 -38.54
CA TRP A 167 -13.63 -9.85 -37.35
C TRP A 167 -14.32 -10.21 -36.02
N VAL A 168 -15.66 -10.23 -35.99
CA VAL A 168 -16.46 -10.39 -34.77
C VAL A 168 -16.42 -11.84 -34.24
N GLN A 169 -15.74 -12.06 -33.10
CA GLN A 169 -15.75 -13.36 -32.40
C GLN A 169 -16.76 -13.41 -31.24
N SER A 170 -17.16 -12.23 -30.73
CA SER A 170 -18.08 -12.08 -29.60
C SER A 170 -18.93 -10.81 -29.74
N PRO A 171 -20.06 -10.69 -29.04
CA PRO A 171 -20.85 -9.45 -29.01
C PRO A 171 -20.07 -8.20 -28.57
N ILE A 172 -19.04 -8.33 -27.74
CA ILE A 172 -18.16 -7.22 -27.31
C ILE A 172 -17.54 -6.54 -28.54
N ASP A 173 -17.10 -7.35 -29.51
CA ASP A 173 -16.40 -6.89 -30.70
C ASP A 173 -17.28 -5.99 -31.56
N ARG A 174 -18.60 -6.19 -31.57
CA ARG A 174 -19.55 -5.31 -32.29
C ARG A 174 -19.58 -3.89 -31.73
N PHE A 175 -19.52 -3.73 -30.40
CA PHE A 175 -19.50 -2.41 -29.78
C PHE A 175 -18.19 -1.68 -30.05
N VAL A 176 -17.07 -2.39 -29.90
CA VAL A 176 -15.72 -1.84 -30.12
C VAL A 176 -15.54 -1.47 -31.60
N LEU A 177 -15.82 -2.40 -32.51
CA LEU A 177 -15.69 -2.19 -33.95
C LEU A 177 -16.61 -1.07 -34.46
N ALA A 178 -17.85 -0.94 -33.97
CA ALA A 178 -18.73 0.16 -34.35
C ALA A 178 -18.15 1.54 -33.97
N LYS A 179 -17.46 1.68 -32.83
CA LYS A 179 -16.79 2.93 -32.45
C LYS A 179 -15.54 3.18 -33.33
N LEU A 180 -14.79 2.14 -33.70
CA LEU A 180 -13.64 2.24 -34.61
C LEU A 180 -14.07 2.62 -36.04
N GLU A 181 -15.06 1.93 -36.61
CA GLU A 181 -15.61 2.21 -37.94
C GLU A 181 -16.21 3.62 -38.04
N GLY A 182 -16.82 4.12 -36.96
CA GLY A 182 -17.29 5.50 -36.82
C GLY A 182 -16.19 6.56 -36.79
N LYS A 183 -14.93 6.15 -36.65
CA LYS A 183 -13.72 6.99 -36.76
C LYS A 183 -12.88 6.68 -38.00
N GLY A 184 -13.33 5.79 -38.88
CA GLY A 184 -12.53 5.32 -40.03
C GLY A 184 -11.32 4.47 -39.63
N MET A 185 -11.33 3.90 -38.42
CA MET A 185 -10.26 3.09 -37.87
C MET A 185 -10.59 1.60 -38.02
N THR A 186 -9.55 0.76 -38.08
CA THR A 186 -9.64 -0.70 -38.11
C THR A 186 -8.93 -1.31 -36.90
N PRO A 187 -9.36 -2.48 -36.41
CA PRO A 187 -8.66 -3.19 -35.34
C PRO A 187 -7.31 -3.76 -35.83
N SER A 188 -6.38 -3.96 -34.91
CA SER A 188 -5.12 -4.65 -35.18
C SER A 188 -5.34 -6.16 -35.39
N PRO A 189 -4.45 -6.84 -36.16
CA PRO A 189 -4.48 -8.28 -36.31
C PRO A 189 -4.44 -9.02 -34.96
N PRO A 190 -4.95 -10.27 -34.87
CA PRO A 190 -4.80 -11.09 -33.67
C PRO A 190 -3.31 -11.31 -33.32
N ALA A 191 -2.99 -11.30 -32.03
CA ALA A 191 -1.64 -11.60 -31.56
C ALA A 191 -1.26 -13.07 -31.82
N ASP A 192 0.04 -13.34 -31.93
CA ASP A 192 0.56 -14.70 -32.05
C ASP A 192 0.13 -15.60 -30.88
N ARG A 193 0.10 -16.92 -31.12
CA ARG A 193 -0.45 -17.90 -30.16
C ARG A 193 0.25 -17.80 -28.79
N ARG A 194 1.58 -17.71 -28.78
CA ARG A 194 2.40 -17.59 -27.58
C ARG A 194 2.13 -16.28 -26.83
N THR A 195 2.01 -15.14 -27.51
CA THR A 195 1.63 -13.87 -26.89
C THR A 195 0.22 -13.94 -26.28
N ARG A 196 -0.76 -14.53 -26.98
CA ARG A 196 -2.12 -14.73 -26.44
C ARG A 196 -2.13 -15.61 -25.20
N LEU A 197 -1.43 -16.76 -25.22
CA LEU A 197 -1.30 -17.63 -24.05
C LEU A 197 -0.59 -16.92 -22.88
N ARG A 198 0.56 -16.29 -23.13
CA ARG A 198 1.33 -15.60 -22.08
C ARG A 198 0.50 -14.51 -21.40
N ARG A 199 -0.22 -13.70 -22.19
CA ARG A 199 -1.15 -12.68 -21.69
C ARG A 199 -2.24 -13.32 -20.81
N ALA A 200 -2.95 -14.32 -21.34
CA ALA A 200 -4.03 -14.99 -20.62
C ALA A 200 -3.58 -15.65 -19.29
N THR A 201 -2.41 -16.29 -19.26
CA THR A 201 -1.88 -16.91 -18.04
C THR A 201 -1.52 -15.87 -17.00
N PHE A 202 -0.91 -14.74 -17.36
CA PHE A 202 -0.62 -13.66 -16.41
C PHE A 202 -1.88 -12.95 -15.90
N ASP A 203 -2.85 -12.68 -16.78
CA ASP A 203 -4.09 -12.00 -16.42
C ASP A 203 -4.93 -12.84 -15.46
N LEU A 204 -5.05 -14.15 -15.74
CA LEU A 204 -5.84 -15.07 -14.91
C LEU A 204 -5.11 -15.57 -13.67
N THR A 205 -3.81 -15.86 -13.73
CA THR A 205 -3.09 -16.56 -12.62
C THR A 205 -1.98 -15.73 -11.97
N GLY A 206 -1.50 -14.67 -12.64
CA GLY A 206 -0.34 -13.89 -12.24
C GLY A 206 1.01 -14.59 -12.44
N LEU A 207 1.03 -15.77 -13.09
CA LEU A 207 2.22 -16.57 -13.35
C LEU A 207 2.53 -16.64 -14.86
N PRO A 208 3.78 -16.91 -15.26
CA PRO A 208 4.10 -17.24 -16.65
C PRO A 208 3.57 -18.64 -17.01
N PRO A 209 3.22 -18.89 -18.29
CA PRO A 209 3.05 -20.25 -18.78
C PRO A 209 4.38 -21.01 -18.80
N THR A 210 4.33 -22.32 -18.61
CA THR A 210 5.47 -23.22 -18.82
C THR A 210 5.75 -23.43 -20.31
N ALA A 211 6.97 -23.89 -20.64
CA ALA A 211 7.34 -24.22 -22.02
C ALA A 211 6.43 -25.29 -22.64
N ALA A 212 6.07 -26.33 -21.87
CA ALA A 212 5.18 -27.39 -22.33
C ALA A 212 3.75 -26.90 -22.61
N GLU A 213 3.23 -25.94 -21.83
CA GLU A 213 1.93 -25.33 -22.12
C GLU A 213 1.95 -24.47 -23.38
N ILE A 214 3.08 -23.85 -23.71
CA ILE A 214 3.26 -23.09 -24.96
C ILE A 214 3.28 -24.03 -26.14
N GLU A 215 4.16 -25.04 -26.12
CA GLU A 215 4.26 -26.03 -27.19
C GLU A 215 2.91 -26.75 -27.43
N ALA A 216 2.23 -27.18 -26.36
CA ALA A 216 0.90 -27.77 -26.46
C ALA A 216 -0.13 -26.81 -27.06
N PHE A 217 -0.10 -25.52 -26.70
CA PHE A 217 -1.03 -24.54 -27.27
C PHE A 217 -0.65 -24.09 -28.68
N GLU A 218 0.62 -24.07 -29.07
CA GLU A 218 1.04 -23.75 -30.44
C GLU A 218 0.64 -24.87 -31.40
N ASN A 219 0.75 -26.12 -30.97
CA ASN A 219 0.40 -27.32 -31.74
C ASN A 219 -1.11 -27.66 -31.74
N ASP A 220 -1.93 -27.13 -30.82
CA ASP A 220 -3.39 -27.36 -30.80
C ASP A 220 -4.11 -26.61 -31.94
N THR A 221 -4.25 -27.26 -33.09
CA THR A 221 -4.96 -26.74 -34.26
C THR A 221 -6.48 -26.90 -34.20
N ALA A 222 -7.04 -27.56 -33.18
CA ALA A 222 -8.46 -27.86 -33.13
C ALA A 222 -9.31 -26.67 -32.66
N ASP A 223 -10.52 -26.55 -33.21
CA ASP A 223 -11.46 -25.47 -32.89
C ASP A 223 -11.65 -25.29 -31.37
N GLY A 224 -11.67 -24.03 -30.93
CA GLY A 224 -11.81 -23.69 -29.52
C GLY A 224 -10.56 -23.95 -28.65
N ALA A 225 -9.37 -24.17 -29.22
CA ALA A 225 -8.10 -24.32 -28.47
C ALA A 225 -7.90 -23.25 -27.39
N PHE A 226 -8.11 -21.98 -27.74
CA PHE A 226 -7.96 -20.89 -26.78
C PHE A 226 -9.02 -20.90 -25.68
N ALA A 227 -10.25 -21.33 -26.00
CA ALA A 227 -11.31 -21.50 -24.99
C ALA A 227 -10.94 -22.58 -23.95
N ARG A 228 -10.39 -23.72 -24.40
CA ARG A 228 -9.87 -24.78 -23.50
C ARG A 228 -8.74 -24.27 -22.59
N VAL A 229 -7.85 -23.42 -23.10
CA VAL A 229 -6.83 -22.74 -22.30
C VAL A 229 -7.46 -21.86 -21.22
N LEU A 230 -8.42 -21.01 -21.58
CA LEU A 230 -9.11 -20.14 -20.61
C LEU A 230 -9.86 -20.95 -19.55
N ASP A 231 -10.57 -22.01 -19.94
CA ASP A 231 -11.30 -22.88 -19.01
C ASP A 231 -10.35 -23.56 -18.01
N ARG A 232 -9.19 -24.05 -18.48
CA ARG A 232 -8.12 -24.60 -17.62
C ARG A 232 -7.52 -23.57 -16.66
N LEU A 233 -7.28 -22.34 -17.13
CA LEU A 233 -6.73 -21.26 -16.30
C LEU A 233 -7.75 -20.77 -15.25
N LEU A 234 -9.03 -20.67 -15.61
CA LEU A 234 -10.14 -20.31 -14.71
C LEU A 234 -10.45 -21.41 -13.68
N ALA A 235 -10.20 -22.68 -14.00
CA ALA A 235 -10.30 -23.80 -13.06
C ALA A 235 -9.12 -23.87 -12.07
N SER A 236 -7.98 -23.24 -12.37
CA SER A 236 -6.77 -23.29 -11.54
C SER A 236 -6.94 -22.55 -10.20
N PRO A 237 -6.48 -23.10 -9.06
CA PRO A 237 -6.48 -22.38 -7.78
C PRO A 237 -5.71 -21.05 -7.79
N ARG A 238 -4.81 -20.87 -8.77
CA ARG A 238 -4.05 -19.63 -8.99
C ARG A 238 -4.94 -18.46 -9.40
N TYR A 239 -6.13 -18.74 -9.96
CA TYR A 239 -7.11 -17.72 -10.35
C TYR A 239 -7.56 -16.88 -9.15
N GLY A 240 -8.04 -17.54 -8.09
CA GLY A 240 -8.49 -16.86 -6.87
C GLY A 240 -7.36 -16.14 -6.14
N GLU A 241 -6.11 -16.58 -6.25
CA GLU A 241 -4.95 -15.85 -5.72
C GLU A 241 -4.67 -14.55 -6.48
N ARG A 242 -4.74 -14.59 -7.82
CA ARG A 242 -4.52 -13.42 -8.69
C ARG A 242 -5.63 -12.39 -8.54
N TRP A 243 -6.88 -12.82 -8.72
CA TRP A 243 -8.04 -11.93 -8.64
C TRP A 243 -8.38 -11.55 -7.19
N GLY A 244 -8.03 -12.41 -6.23
CA GLY A 244 -8.07 -12.07 -4.81
C GLY A 244 -7.15 -10.91 -4.46
N ARG A 245 -5.92 -10.84 -4.99
CA ARG A 245 -5.02 -9.68 -4.76
C ARG A 245 -5.64 -8.36 -5.23
N HIS A 246 -6.29 -8.35 -6.40
CA HIS A 246 -7.01 -7.17 -6.89
C HIS A 246 -8.16 -6.77 -5.95
N TRP A 247 -8.93 -7.73 -5.44
CA TRP A 247 -9.96 -7.44 -4.44
C TRP A 247 -9.39 -6.94 -3.10
N LEU A 248 -8.24 -7.47 -2.68
CA LEU A 248 -7.59 -7.11 -1.42
C LEU A 248 -6.99 -5.69 -1.42
N ASP A 249 -6.74 -5.11 -2.60
CA ASP A 249 -6.42 -3.68 -2.76
C ASP A 249 -7.65 -2.81 -2.44
N VAL A 250 -8.82 -3.20 -2.96
CA VAL A 250 -10.11 -2.55 -2.65
C VAL A 250 -10.47 -2.75 -1.18
N ALA A 251 -10.27 -3.95 -0.64
CA ALA A 251 -10.55 -4.25 0.77
C ALA A 251 -9.59 -3.59 1.78
N ARG A 252 -8.53 -2.88 1.32
CA ARG A 252 -7.48 -2.27 2.15
C ARG A 252 -6.83 -3.22 3.16
N TYR A 253 -6.62 -4.46 2.71
CA TYR A 253 -6.14 -5.58 3.54
C TYR A 253 -4.74 -5.30 4.12
N ALA A 254 -4.58 -5.58 5.41
CA ALA A 254 -3.28 -5.69 6.08
C ALA A 254 -3.34 -6.70 7.22
N ASP A 255 -2.20 -7.30 7.57
CA ASP A 255 -2.07 -8.19 8.72
C ASP A 255 -1.95 -7.40 10.04
N THR A 256 -1.92 -6.06 9.99
CA THR A 256 -1.86 -5.16 11.16
C THR A 256 -2.96 -4.08 11.18
N LYS A 257 -3.38 -3.71 12.40
CA LYS A 257 -4.40 -2.71 12.75
C LYS A 257 -4.01 -1.26 12.41
N GLY A 258 -2.73 -1.00 12.19
CA GLY A 258 -2.16 0.34 12.24
C GLY A 258 -1.76 0.73 13.67
N TYR A 259 -1.72 2.03 13.95
CA TYR A 259 -1.46 2.53 15.31
C TYR A 259 -2.70 2.34 16.19
N VAL A 260 -2.51 1.61 17.29
CA VAL A 260 -3.53 1.34 18.32
C VAL A 260 -2.96 1.68 19.70
N PHE A 261 -3.85 2.12 20.59
CA PHE A 261 -3.47 2.50 21.95
C PHE A 261 -3.49 1.25 22.86
N GLU A 262 -2.35 0.93 23.47
CA GLU A 262 -2.11 -0.18 24.41
C GLU A 262 -2.41 -1.64 23.93
N GLU A 263 -3.02 -1.84 22.76
CA GLU A 263 -3.34 -3.17 22.21
C GLU A 263 -2.16 -3.89 21.49
N GLU A 264 -2.37 -5.18 21.18
CA GLU A 264 -1.62 -5.88 20.12
C GLU A 264 -1.95 -5.27 18.75
N ARG A 265 -0.91 -4.95 17.96
CA ARG A 265 -1.00 -4.29 16.64
C ARG A 265 -1.33 -5.25 15.51
N ARG A 266 -0.98 -6.53 15.64
CA ARG A 266 -1.23 -7.59 14.66
C ARG A 266 -2.69 -8.06 14.74
N TYR A 267 -3.28 -8.43 13.61
CA TYR A 267 -4.53 -9.17 13.56
C TYR A 267 -4.23 -10.67 13.60
N PRO A 268 -4.60 -11.43 14.65
CA PRO A 268 -4.22 -12.85 14.75
C PRO A 268 -4.77 -13.71 13.61
N TYR A 269 -5.90 -13.30 13.03
CA TYR A 269 -6.66 -14.09 12.06
C TYR A 269 -6.99 -13.36 10.75
N ALA A 270 -6.33 -12.23 10.43
CA ALA A 270 -6.57 -11.50 9.18
C ALA A 270 -6.46 -12.39 7.93
N TYR A 271 -5.48 -13.30 7.92
CA TYR A 271 -5.26 -14.26 6.83
C TYR A 271 -6.50 -15.09 6.46
N THR A 272 -7.41 -15.34 7.42
CA THR A 272 -8.63 -16.11 7.17
C THR A 272 -9.58 -15.41 6.19
N TYR A 273 -9.64 -14.08 6.21
CA TYR A 273 -10.41 -13.29 5.25
C TYR A 273 -9.77 -13.31 3.87
N ARG A 274 -8.45 -13.16 3.79
CA ARG A 274 -7.69 -13.28 2.54
C ARG A 274 -7.92 -14.64 1.88
N ASP A 275 -7.87 -15.70 2.67
CA ASP A 275 -8.09 -17.07 2.20
C ASP A 275 -9.56 -17.34 1.85
N TRP A 276 -10.50 -16.70 2.54
CA TRP A 276 -11.92 -16.69 2.16
C TRP A 276 -12.12 -16.06 0.77
N VAL A 277 -11.54 -14.88 0.51
CA VAL A 277 -11.63 -14.20 -0.80
C VAL A 277 -11.06 -15.09 -1.91
N ILE A 278 -9.87 -15.65 -1.71
CA ILE A 278 -9.22 -16.56 -2.67
C ILE A 278 -10.12 -17.79 -2.94
N ARG A 279 -10.70 -18.38 -1.90
CA ARG A 279 -11.60 -19.54 -1.99
C ARG A 279 -12.92 -19.20 -2.70
N ALA A 280 -13.54 -18.06 -2.38
CA ALA A 280 -14.81 -17.63 -2.94
C ALA A 280 -14.69 -17.38 -4.46
N LEU A 281 -13.63 -16.71 -4.90
CA LEU A 281 -13.32 -16.52 -6.32
C LEU A 281 -13.00 -17.85 -7.01
N ASN A 282 -12.20 -18.73 -6.39
CA ASN A 282 -11.94 -20.06 -6.94
C ASN A 282 -13.19 -20.92 -7.08
N LYS A 283 -14.17 -20.80 -6.17
CA LYS A 283 -15.50 -21.43 -6.27
C LYS A 283 -16.45 -20.75 -7.27
N ASP A 284 -16.06 -19.60 -7.85
CA ASP A 284 -16.94 -18.73 -8.65
C ASP A 284 -18.25 -18.38 -7.91
N LEU A 285 -18.12 -18.04 -6.62
CA LEU A 285 -19.24 -17.57 -5.81
C LEU A 285 -19.87 -16.35 -6.51
N PRO A 286 -21.20 -16.36 -6.81
CA PRO A 286 -21.88 -15.24 -7.43
C PRO A 286 -21.56 -13.92 -6.73
N TYR A 287 -21.17 -12.90 -7.49
CA TYR A 287 -20.61 -11.66 -6.94
C TYR A 287 -21.60 -10.90 -6.04
N ASP A 288 -22.90 -11.01 -6.31
CA ASP A 288 -23.96 -10.53 -5.41
C ASP A 288 -23.86 -11.19 -4.02
N LYS A 289 -23.77 -12.52 -3.97
CA LYS A 289 -23.63 -13.29 -2.72
C LYS A 289 -22.29 -13.06 -2.04
N PHE A 290 -21.22 -12.88 -2.81
CA PHE A 290 -19.90 -12.51 -2.33
C PHE A 290 -19.94 -11.16 -1.58
N LEU A 291 -20.59 -10.14 -2.16
CA LEU A 291 -20.79 -8.85 -1.49
C LEU A 291 -21.67 -8.96 -0.24
N VAL A 292 -22.75 -9.76 -0.28
CA VAL A 292 -23.61 -9.95 0.90
C VAL A 292 -22.86 -10.59 2.06
N ALA A 293 -22.09 -11.66 1.79
CA ALA A 293 -21.28 -12.34 2.81
C ALA A 293 -20.29 -11.39 3.49
N GLN A 294 -19.63 -10.51 2.73
CA GLN A 294 -18.66 -9.58 3.30
C GLN A 294 -19.25 -8.53 4.26
N ILE A 295 -20.57 -8.31 4.26
CA ILE A 295 -21.25 -7.33 5.12
C ILE A 295 -22.05 -8.03 6.24
N ALA A 296 -22.64 -9.18 5.95
CA ALA A 296 -23.65 -9.82 6.79
C ALA A 296 -23.65 -11.37 6.72
N ALA A 297 -22.48 -12.03 6.59
CA ALA A 297 -22.39 -13.49 6.55
C ALA A 297 -23.05 -14.18 7.77
N ASP A 298 -23.01 -13.58 8.95
CA ASP A 298 -23.69 -14.06 10.16
C ASP A 298 -25.22 -14.06 10.07
N GLN A 299 -25.78 -13.31 9.10
CA GLN A 299 -27.21 -13.12 8.89
C GLN A 299 -27.72 -13.85 7.64
N MET A 300 -26.84 -14.53 6.89
CA MET A 300 -27.20 -15.27 5.68
C MET A 300 -27.79 -16.65 6.03
N PRO A 301 -28.97 -17.01 5.48
CA PRO A 301 -29.54 -18.34 5.65
C PRO A 301 -28.57 -19.44 5.18
N GLY A 302 -28.28 -20.40 6.05
CA GLY A 302 -27.42 -21.54 5.72
C GLY A 302 -25.92 -21.22 5.59
N ALA A 303 -25.44 -20.09 6.12
CA ALA A 303 -24.02 -19.77 6.12
C ALA A 303 -23.19 -20.83 6.87
N GLU A 304 -22.16 -21.37 6.22
CA GLU A 304 -21.15 -22.20 6.90
C GLU A 304 -20.35 -21.33 7.88
N SER A 305 -19.87 -21.90 9.00
CA SER A 305 -18.93 -21.20 9.91
C SER A 305 -17.73 -20.61 9.16
N ARG A 306 -17.30 -21.29 8.08
CA ARG A 306 -16.21 -20.90 7.17
C ARG A 306 -16.46 -19.61 6.39
N ASP A 307 -17.70 -19.16 6.24
CA ASP A 307 -18.04 -17.96 5.49
C ASP A 307 -18.16 -16.71 6.37
N LEU A 308 -18.19 -16.86 7.70
CA LEU A 308 -18.05 -15.75 8.65
C LEU A 308 -16.75 -14.95 8.44
N ALA A 309 -15.71 -15.59 7.89
CA ALA A 309 -14.45 -14.94 7.51
C ALA A 309 -14.62 -13.80 6.50
N ALA A 310 -15.69 -13.79 5.70
CA ALA A 310 -16.01 -12.75 4.72
C ALA A 310 -16.08 -11.34 5.35
N MET A 311 -16.59 -11.24 6.59
CA MET A 311 -16.72 -9.98 7.32
C MET A 311 -15.38 -9.33 7.70
N GLY A 312 -14.25 -9.99 7.42
CA GLY A 312 -12.94 -9.34 7.42
C GLY A 312 -12.87 -8.07 6.56
N PHE A 313 -13.72 -7.94 5.53
CA PHE A 313 -13.91 -6.70 4.77
C PHE A 313 -14.26 -5.49 5.66
N LEU A 314 -15.03 -5.69 6.74
CA LEU A 314 -15.43 -4.63 7.68
C LEU A 314 -14.50 -4.50 8.91
N THR A 315 -13.74 -5.54 9.26
CA THR A 315 -13.01 -5.64 10.55
C THR A 315 -11.49 -5.66 10.40
N VAL A 316 -10.93 -6.02 9.23
CA VAL A 316 -9.47 -6.00 8.93
C VAL A 316 -9.05 -4.62 8.38
N GLY A 317 -9.73 -3.56 8.81
CA GLY A 317 -9.46 -2.17 8.47
C GLY A 317 -8.38 -1.51 9.34
N ARG A 318 -8.25 -0.19 9.24
CA ARG A 318 -7.41 0.62 10.15
C ARG A 318 -8.18 0.92 11.44
N ARG A 319 -7.47 1.04 12.57
CA ARG A 319 -8.10 1.25 13.90
C ARG A 319 -8.12 2.67 14.46
N PHE A 320 -7.50 3.65 13.81
CA PHE A 320 -7.65 5.09 14.13
C PHE A 320 -7.62 5.43 15.64
N LEU A 321 -6.60 4.99 16.40
CA LEU A 321 -6.53 5.19 17.86
C LEU A 321 -7.75 4.65 18.64
N ASN A 322 -8.41 3.64 18.09
CA ASN A 322 -9.67 3.07 18.54
C ASN A 322 -10.87 4.04 18.52
N ASN A 323 -10.82 5.10 17.71
CA ASN A 323 -11.97 5.98 17.48
C ASN A 323 -13.04 5.26 16.64
N VAL A 324 -14.11 4.82 17.30
CA VAL A 324 -15.24 4.10 16.69
C VAL A 324 -15.87 4.90 15.53
N ALA A 325 -15.94 6.23 15.62
CA ALA A 325 -16.53 7.05 14.56
C ALA A 325 -15.71 7.01 13.26
N ASP A 326 -14.38 6.98 13.35
CA ASP A 326 -13.49 6.91 12.18
C ASP A 326 -13.38 5.48 11.63
N ILE A 327 -13.49 4.46 12.50
CA ILE A 327 -13.63 3.05 12.08
C ILE A 327 -14.94 2.85 11.29
N ILE A 328 -16.05 3.48 11.71
CA ILE A 328 -17.32 3.43 10.97
C ILE A 328 -17.21 4.19 9.64
N ASP A 329 -16.54 5.34 9.62
CA ASP A 329 -16.28 6.11 8.39
C ASP A 329 -15.51 5.27 7.34
N ASP A 330 -14.44 4.59 7.74
CA ASP A 330 -13.68 3.65 6.89
C ASP A 330 -14.54 2.46 6.39
N ARG A 331 -15.49 1.96 7.19
CA ARG A 331 -16.44 0.92 6.76
C ARG A 331 -17.45 1.44 5.73
N ILE A 332 -17.99 2.66 5.93
CA ILE A 332 -18.88 3.30 4.96
C ILE A 332 -18.13 3.55 3.64
N ASP A 333 -16.91 4.06 3.74
CA ASP A 333 -16.04 4.40 2.62
C ASP A 333 -15.68 3.18 1.75
N VAL A 334 -15.19 2.09 2.38
CA VAL A 334 -14.83 0.86 1.64
C VAL A 334 -16.05 0.23 0.97
N ILE A 335 -17.22 0.27 1.62
CA ILE A 335 -18.45 -0.28 1.03
C ILE A 335 -18.91 0.60 -0.13
N ALA A 336 -19.07 1.90 0.09
CA ALA A 336 -19.65 2.79 -0.92
C ALA A 336 -18.75 2.93 -2.16
N ARG A 337 -17.45 3.24 -1.99
CA ARG A 337 -16.53 3.35 -3.13
C ARG A 337 -16.13 1.97 -3.65
N GLY A 338 -15.92 1.00 -2.77
CA GLY A 338 -15.48 -0.36 -3.14
C GLY A 338 -16.56 -1.23 -3.78
N THR A 339 -17.86 -0.91 -3.68
CA THR A 339 -18.93 -1.68 -4.35
C THR A 339 -19.74 -0.88 -5.36
N MET A 340 -19.98 0.41 -5.11
CA MET A 340 -20.84 1.28 -5.93
C MET A 340 -20.10 2.48 -6.56
N ALA A 341 -18.79 2.64 -6.29
CA ALA A 341 -18.00 3.78 -6.72
C ALA A 341 -18.61 5.15 -6.33
N LEU A 342 -19.15 5.27 -5.10
CA LEU A 342 -19.69 6.52 -4.56
C LEU A 342 -18.90 7.02 -3.36
N THR A 343 -18.55 8.31 -3.36
CA THR A 343 -17.80 9.02 -2.31
C THR A 343 -18.66 9.41 -1.09
N VAL A 344 -19.50 8.49 -0.60
CA VAL A 344 -20.48 8.75 0.49
C VAL A 344 -19.83 9.32 1.76
N ALA A 345 -18.61 8.91 2.10
CA ALA A 345 -17.87 9.43 3.27
C ALA A 345 -17.63 10.95 3.21
N CYS A 346 -17.58 11.56 2.02
CA CYS A 346 -17.48 13.02 1.88
C CYS A 346 -18.74 13.76 2.37
N ALA A 347 -19.87 13.07 2.57
CA ALA A 347 -21.09 13.62 3.16
C ALA A 347 -21.09 13.63 4.71
N ARG A 348 -20.00 13.22 5.37
CA ARG A 348 -19.88 13.13 6.85
C ARG A 348 -20.07 14.48 7.57
N CYS A 349 -19.60 15.58 6.98
CA CYS A 349 -19.52 16.88 7.65
C CYS A 349 -20.54 17.92 7.13
N HIS A 350 -21.07 17.71 5.94
CA HIS A 350 -22.06 18.52 5.23
C HIS A 350 -22.55 17.71 4.01
N ASP A 351 -23.63 18.15 3.36
CA ASP A 351 -24.15 17.46 2.17
C ASP A 351 -23.08 17.39 1.09
N HIS A 352 -23.04 16.28 0.36
CA HIS A 352 -21.95 16.01 -0.58
C HIS A 352 -21.82 17.13 -1.62
N LYS A 353 -20.58 17.55 -1.89
CA LYS A 353 -20.29 18.81 -2.59
C LYS A 353 -20.79 18.87 -4.04
N TYR A 354 -21.04 17.71 -4.66
CA TYR A 354 -21.41 17.60 -6.07
C TYR A 354 -22.52 16.57 -6.30
N ASP A 355 -22.32 15.33 -5.86
CA ASP A 355 -23.35 14.29 -5.93
C ASP A 355 -24.52 14.55 -4.97
N PRO A 356 -25.77 14.15 -5.32
CA PRO A 356 -26.94 14.33 -4.45
C PRO A 356 -26.99 13.29 -3.33
N ILE A 357 -25.99 13.31 -2.46
CA ILE A 357 -25.87 12.48 -1.25
C ILE A 357 -25.97 13.42 -0.05
N PRO A 358 -27.15 13.54 0.61
CA PRO A 358 -27.29 14.40 1.78
C PRO A 358 -26.55 13.82 2.98
N THR A 359 -26.21 14.67 3.94
CA THR A 359 -25.60 14.30 5.24
C THR A 359 -26.41 13.21 5.94
N ALA A 360 -27.75 13.28 5.81
CA ALA A 360 -28.67 12.28 6.34
C ALA A 360 -28.39 10.86 5.84
N ASP A 361 -27.99 10.68 4.58
CA ASP A 361 -27.70 9.37 3.99
C ASP A 361 -26.43 8.74 4.56
N TYR A 362 -25.38 9.55 4.77
CA TYR A 362 -24.19 9.12 5.48
C TYR A 362 -24.55 8.64 6.91
N TYR A 363 -25.37 9.41 7.64
CA TYR A 363 -25.76 9.03 9.00
C TYR A 363 -26.76 7.87 9.06
N SER A 364 -27.57 7.65 8.03
CA SER A 364 -28.37 6.43 7.85
C SER A 364 -27.49 5.18 7.77
N LEU A 365 -26.37 5.23 7.04
CA LEU A 365 -25.38 4.14 6.98
C LEU A 365 -24.54 4.05 8.26
N TYR A 366 -24.15 5.18 8.86
CA TYR A 366 -23.46 5.22 10.15
C TYR A 366 -24.25 4.47 11.22
N GLY A 367 -25.57 4.64 11.26
CA GLY A 367 -26.44 3.93 12.18
C GLY A 367 -26.43 2.41 12.04
N VAL A 368 -26.16 1.87 10.86
CA VAL A 368 -26.02 0.42 10.65
C VAL A 368 -24.78 -0.10 11.39
N PHE A 369 -23.63 0.53 11.19
CA PHE A 369 -22.38 0.09 11.83
C PHE A 369 -22.26 0.50 13.30
N ALA A 370 -22.90 1.61 13.71
CA ALA A 370 -23.04 1.99 15.12
C ALA A 370 -23.99 1.05 15.90
N SER A 371 -24.90 0.38 15.19
CA SER A 371 -25.75 -0.69 15.75
C SER A 371 -25.07 -2.06 15.78
N SER A 372 -23.74 -2.11 15.61
CA SER A 372 -22.96 -3.35 15.52
C SER A 372 -21.67 -3.26 16.35
N THR A 373 -21.18 -4.40 16.83
CA THR A 373 -19.97 -4.51 17.67
C THR A 373 -19.09 -5.70 17.25
N GLU A 374 -17.78 -5.60 17.47
CA GLU A 374 -16.88 -6.73 17.25
C GLU A 374 -16.80 -7.56 18.54
N PRO A 375 -17.14 -8.86 18.53
CA PRO A 375 -17.04 -9.70 19.73
C PRO A 375 -15.56 -9.91 20.10
N ARG A 376 -15.29 -10.03 21.40
CA ARG A 376 -13.94 -10.35 21.88
C ARG A 376 -13.57 -11.80 21.57
N ASP A 377 -14.52 -12.71 21.78
CA ASP A 377 -14.39 -14.12 21.43
C ASP A 377 -14.81 -14.33 19.96
N LEU A 378 -13.81 -14.45 19.10
CA LEU A 378 -14.02 -14.62 17.66
C LEU A 378 -14.47 -16.06 17.35
N PRO A 379 -15.50 -16.27 16.51
CA PRO A 379 -16.02 -17.61 16.22
C PRO A 379 -15.02 -18.44 15.42
N LEU A 380 -14.96 -19.74 15.75
CA LEU A 380 -14.11 -20.72 15.08
C LEU A 380 -14.60 -21.02 13.66
N LEU A 381 -13.68 -21.09 12.70
CA LEU A 381 -13.95 -21.43 11.29
C LEU A 381 -13.92 -22.94 11.02
N ALA A 382 -13.33 -23.70 11.93
CA ALA A 382 -13.25 -25.15 11.93
C ALA A 382 -13.14 -25.64 13.38
N ALA A 383 -13.48 -26.90 13.64
CA ALA A 383 -13.14 -27.53 14.91
C ALA A 383 -11.61 -27.48 15.13
N PRO A 384 -11.11 -27.22 16.35
CA PRO A 384 -9.68 -27.31 16.64
C PRO A 384 -9.15 -28.70 16.32
N GLU A 385 -7.93 -28.79 15.79
CA GLU A 385 -7.26 -30.07 15.63
C GLU A 385 -6.96 -30.67 17.00
N GLN A 386 -7.06 -32.00 17.14
CA GLN A 386 -6.75 -32.69 18.39
C GLN A 386 -5.26 -33.06 18.52
N SER A 387 -4.39 -32.43 17.72
CA SER A 387 -2.95 -32.66 17.74
C SER A 387 -2.32 -32.18 19.06
N ALA A 388 -1.23 -32.83 19.50
CA ALA A 388 -0.54 -32.43 20.73
C ALA A 388 -0.09 -30.94 20.76
N PRO A 389 0.39 -30.34 19.64
CA PRO A 389 0.63 -28.89 19.57
C PRO A 389 -0.63 -28.04 19.80
N SER A 390 -1.78 -28.41 19.21
CA SER A 390 -3.02 -27.64 19.38
C SER A 390 -3.59 -27.77 20.80
N GLN A 391 -3.46 -28.94 21.43
CA GLN A 391 -3.79 -29.13 22.85
C GLN A 391 -2.88 -28.28 23.77
N ALA A 392 -1.58 -28.22 23.47
CA ALA A 392 -0.63 -27.37 24.20
C ALA A 392 -0.95 -25.87 24.02
N PHE A 393 -1.29 -25.44 22.80
CA PHE A 393 -1.77 -24.09 22.51
C PHE A 393 -3.01 -23.74 23.35
N GLN A 394 -4.02 -24.61 23.35
CA GLN A 394 -5.30 -24.39 24.03
C GLN A 394 -5.10 -24.29 25.56
N LYS A 395 -4.30 -25.17 26.15
CA LYS A 395 -3.95 -25.14 27.58
C LYS A 395 -3.26 -23.84 27.99
N GLU A 396 -2.32 -23.34 27.19
CA GLU A 396 -1.63 -22.07 27.46
C GLU A 396 -2.57 -20.86 27.22
N LEU A 397 -3.50 -20.93 26.26
CA LEU A 397 -4.52 -19.91 26.05
C LEU A 397 -5.46 -19.82 27.27
N GLU A 398 -5.95 -20.95 27.77
CA GLU A 398 -6.77 -21.04 28.98
C GLU A 398 -6.02 -20.51 30.22
N ALA A 399 -4.76 -20.90 30.41
CA ALA A 399 -3.93 -20.40 31.51
C ALA A 399 -3.64 -18.89 31.45
N ARG A 400 -3.69 -18.27 30.27
CA ARG A 400 -3.60 -16.81 30.10
C ARG A 400 -4.95 -16.12 30.30
N GLN A 401 -6.04 -16.74 29.84
CA GLN A 401 -7.40 -16.20 30.00
C GLN A 401 -7.83 -16.24 31.47
N ALA A 402 -7.55 -17.32 32.20
CA ALA A 402 -7.80 -17.43 33.64
C ALA A 402 -7.21 -16.23 34.42
N LYS A 403 -6.00 -15.77 34.07
CA LYS A 403 -5.36 -14.60 34.71
C LYS A 403 -6.07 -13.27 34.41
N VAL A 404 -6.76 -13.16 33.27
CA VAL A 404 -7.64 -12.02 32.96
C VAL A 404 -8.89 -12.09 33.83
N ASP A 405 -9.49 -13.28 33.93
CA ASP A 405 -10.76 -13.49 34.62
C ASP A 405 -10.60 -13.38 36.15
N GLU A 406 -9.56 -13.98 36.73
CA GLU A 406 -9.13 -13.79 38.13
C GLU A 406 -8.93 -12.30 38.46
N PHE A 407 -8.31 -11.53 37.56
CA PHE A 407 -8.09 -10.10 37.78
C PHE A 407 -9.40 -9.30 37.75
N LEU A 408 -10.33 -9.64 36.84
CA LEU A 408 -11.65 -9.01 36.79
C LEU A 408 -12.50 -9.37 38.03
N GLN A 409 -12.46 -10.63 38.46
CA GLN A 409 -13.12 -11.09 39.68
C GLN A 409 -12.55 -10.39 40.92
N GLN A 410 -11.22 -10.28 41.05
CA GLN A 410 -10.55 -9.57 42.14
C GLN A 410 -11.00 -8.10 42.26
N LYS A 411 -11.38 -7.48 41.14
CA LYS A 411 -11.80 -6.06 41.10
C LYS A 411 -13.30 -5.85 41.25
N GLY A 412 -14.12 -6.92 41.20
CA GLY A 412 -15.58 -6.85 41.39
C GLY A 412 -16.33 -5.89 40.44
N THR A 413 -15.70 -5.44 39.36
CA THR A 413 -16.20 -4.40 38.46
C THR A 413 -15.93 -4.78 37.00
N GLY A 414 -16.85 -4.39 36.11
CA GLY A 414 -16.69 -4.64 34.68
C GLY A 414 -15.45 -3.95 34.09
N PRO A 415 -14.88 -4.49 32.99
CA PRO A 415 -13.62 -4.01 32.42
C PRO A 415 -13.64 -2.52 31.99
N ASP A 416 -14.82 -1.97 31.71
CA ASP A 416 -15.00 -0.57 31.30
C ASP A 416 -15.10 0.41 32.48
N ALA A 417 -15.31 -0.08 33.71
CA ALA A 417 -15.27 0.73 34.92
C ALA A 417 -13.83 0.93 35.45
N LEU A 418 -12.88 0.08 35.06
CA LEU A 418 -11.49 0.14 35.50
C LEU A 418 -10.76 1.38 34.96
N LYS A 419 -9.94 2.00 35.81
CA LYS A 419 -9.16 3.22 35.52
C LYS A 419 -7.71 3.06 35.98
N GLY A 420 -6.84 3.98 35.56
CA GLY A 420 -5.45 4.04 36.02
C GLY A 420 -4.69 2.73 35.81
N ASP A 421 -3.92 2.32 36.82
CA ASP A 421 -3.05 1.15 36.72
C ASP A 421 -3.80 -0.19 36.65
N ASP A 422 -5.04 -0.26 37.16
CA ASP A 422 -5.87 -1.45 37.00
C ASP A 422 -6.30 -1.64 35.53
N ARG A 423 -6.60 -0.56 34.82
CA ARG A 423 -6.84 -0.62 33.37
C ARG A 423 -5.58 -1.03 32.63
N LYS A 424 -4.41 -0.44 32.94
CA LYS A 424 -3.13 -0.87 32.35
C LYS A 424 -2.83 -2.35 32.59
N LYS A 425 -3.10 -2.86 33.80
CA LYS A 425 -2.89 -4.28 34.16
C LYS A 425 -3.84 -5.20 33.38
N LEU A 426 -5.13 -4.85 33.27
CA LEU A 426 -6.07 -5.58 32.40
C LEU A 426 -5.57 -5.59 30.94
N THR A 427 -5.17 -4.45 30.40
CA THR A 427 -4.69 -4.34 29.02
C THR A 427 -3.42 -5.18 28.81
N ALA A 428 -2.48 -5.17 29.75
CA ALA A 428 -1.28 -5.98 29.69
C ALA A 428 -1.56 -7.50 29.74
N LEU A 429 -2.55 -7.94 30.54
CA LEU A 429 -2.99 -9.33 30.56
C LEU A 429 -3.67 -9.74 29.23
N ARG A 430 -4.61 -8.91 28.74
CA ARG A 430 -5.27 -9.10 27.43
C ARG A 430 -4.27 -9.15 26.28
N LYS A 431 -3.23 -8.32 26.30
CA LYS A 431 -2.16 -8.34 25.29
C LYS A 431 -1.38 -9.65 25.28
N LYS A 432 -1.20 -10.31 26.43
CA LYS A 432 -0.55 -11.65 26.50
C LYS A 432 -1.43 -12.75 25.89
N VAL A 433 -2.76 -12.64 26.03
CA VAL A 433 -3.75 -13.52 25.38
C VAL A 433 -3.73 -13.32 23.85
N ASP A 434 -3.73 -12.06 23.40
CA ASP A 434 -3.73 -11.72 21.97
C ASP A 434 -2.41 -12.13 21.30
N ALA A 435 -1.26 -11.82 21.91
CA ALA A 435 0.05 -12.18 21.38
C ALA A 435 0.21 -13.71 21.17
N TRP A 436 -0.33 -14.53 22.09
CA TRP A 436 -0.29 -15.99 21.95
C TRP A 436 -1.03 -16.50 20.72
N GLN A 437 -2.19 -15.93 20.40
CA GLN A 437 -2.96 -16.27 19.20
C GLN A 437 -2.26 -15.85 17.89
N VAL A 438 -1.48 -14.77 17.95
CA VAL A 438 -0.66 -14.30 16.82
C VAL A 438 0.58 -15.17 16.61
N GLU A 439 1.28 -15.52 17.70
CA GLU A 439 2.62 -16.11 17.66
C GLU A 439 2.60 -17.65 17.57
N SER A 440 1.59 -18.31 18.13
CA SER A 440 1.44 -19.76 17.95
C SER A 440 0.97 -20.10 16.54
N PRO A 441 1.67 -20.99 15.80
CA PRO A 441 1.19 -21.47 14.50
C PRO A 441 -0.10 -22.27 14.63
N ASP A 442 -0.26 -23.01 15.75
CA ASP A 442 -1.35 -23.94 16.05
C ASP A 442 -2.65 -23.28 16.53
N ALA A 443 -2.69 -21.94 16.66
CA ALA A 443 -3.89 -21.23 17.04
C ALA A 443 -4.99 -21.45 15.97
N PRO A 444 -6.16 -22.03 16.33
CA PRO A 444 -7.17 -22.45 15.38
C PRO A 444 -7.79 -21.24 14.65
N PRO A 445 -8.13 -21.36 13.36
CA PRO A 445 -8.59 -20.24 12.55
C PRO A 445 -9.96 -19.73 13.03
N ARG A 446 -10.07 -18.41 13.23
CA ARG A 446 -11.29 -17.72 13.68
C ARG A 446 -11.68 -16.60 12.70
N ALA A 447 -12.97 -16.32 12.56
CA ALA A 447 -13.44 -15.19 11.75
C ALA A 447 -13.37 -13.88 12.52
N MET A 448 -12.91 -12.82 11.85
CA MET A 448 -13.00 -11.45 12.36
C MET A 448 -14.38 -10.88 12.01
N VAL A 449 -15.37 -11.18 12.86
CA VAL A 449 -16.79 -10.88 12.61
C VAL A 449 -17.24 -9.54 13.19
N LEU A 450 -18.41 -9.09 12.73
CA LEU A 450 -19.15 -7.97 13.29
C LEU A 450 -20.55 -8.49 13.65
N ASN A 451 -20.97 -8.31 14.90
CA ASN A 451 -22.25 -8.78 15.43
C ASN A 451 -23.21 -7.59 15.62
N ASP A 452 -24.52 -7.83 15.53
CA ASP A 452 -25.51 -6.81 15.86
C ASP A 452 -25.61 -6.56 17.37
N LEU A 453 -25.87 -5.31 17.77
CA LEU A 453 -26.24 -4.99 19.13
C LEU A 453 -27.67 -5.49 19.44
N PRO A 454 -27.95 -5.99 20.66
CA PRO A 454 -29.30 -6.44 21.05
C PRO A 454 -30.38 -5.36 20.91
N LYS A 455 -29.99 -4.09 21.09
CA LYS A 455 -30.80 -2.92 20.78
C LYS A 455 -30.04 -2.04 19.79
N PRO A 456 -30.54 -1.83 18.56
CA PRO A 456 -29.93 -0.92 17.61
C PRO A 456 -29.89 0.52 18.12
N VAL A 457 -28.91 1.28 17.65
CA VAL A 457 -28.74 2.70 17.95
C VAL A 457 -29.63 3.52 17.02
N GLU A 458 -30.32 4.53 17.55
CA GLU A 458 -30.93 5.59 16.75
C GLU A 458 -29.82 6.53 16.25
N PRO A 459 -29.49 6.56 14.95
CA PRO A 459 -28.45 7.45 14.47
C PRO A 459 -28.94 8.88 14.41
N ARG A 460 -28.03 9.80 14.71
CA ARG A 460 -28.25 11.25 14.65
C ARG A 460 -27.14 11.89 13.84
N ILE A 461 -27.47 12.91 13.06
CA ILE A 461 -26.50 13.67 12.28
C ILE A 461 -25.53 14.36 13.24
N PHE A 462 -24.23 14.11 13.12
CA PHE A 462 -23.25 14.86 13.91
C PHE A 462 -22.96 16.19 13.22
N LYS A 463 -23.19 17.30 13.93
CA LYS A 463 -22.97 18.65 13.38
C LYS A 463 -21.50 18.81 13.01
N ARG A 464 -21.21 19.07 11.72
CA ARG A 464 -19.85 19.13 11.16
C ARG A 464 -19.00 17.88 11.45
N GLY A 465 -19.62 16.69 11.51
CA GLY A 465 -18.95 15.41 11.78
C GLY A 465 -18.54 15.16 13.24
N LYS A 466 -18.81 16.11 14.17
CA LYS A 466 -18.39 16.04 15.57
C LYS A 466 -19.37 15.24 16.44
N SER A 467 -18.99 14.03 16.86
CA SER A 467 -19.84 13.10 17.63
C SER A 467 -20.38 13.66 18.95
N GLY A 468 -19.65 14.57 19.60
CA GLY A 468 -20.12 15.26 20.81
C GLY A 468 -21.24 16.29 20.58
N THR A 469 -21.62 16.57 19.33
CA THR A 469 -22.69 17.52 18.97
C THR A 469 -23.71 16.87 18.04
N PRO A 470 -24.62 16.03 18.57
CA PRO A 470 -25.71 15.45 17.79
C PRO A 470 -26.72 16.53 17.35
N GLY A 471 -27.27 16.32 16.16
CA GLY A 471 -28.42 17.03 15.60
C GLY A 471 -29.60 16.07 15.44
N ASP A 472 -30.26 16.19 14.30
CA ASP A 472 -31.52 15.50 14.02
C ASP A 472 -31.34 13.99 13.90
N ALA A 473 -32.36 13.24 14.33
CA ALA A 473 -32.41 11.80 14.16
C ALA A 473 -32.73 11.45 12.71
N VAL A 474 -32.11 10.38 12.21
CA VAL A 474 -32.37 9.85 10.87
C VAL A 474 -32.68 8.36 10.97
N PRO A 475 -33.56 7.80 10.11
CA PRO A 475 -33.74 6.36 10.03
C PRO A 475 -32.50 5.70 9.42
N ARG A 476 -32.22 4.44 9.82
CA ARG A 476 -31.27 3.58 9.12
C ARG A 476 -31.93 3.14 7.80
N GLN A 477 -31.36 3.50 6.66
CA GLN A 477 -31.93 3.26 5.33
C GLN A 477 -30.85 3.37 4.24
N PHE A 478 -31.18 2.96 3.01
CA PHE A 478 -30.26 3.03 1.87
C PHE A 478 -30.21 4.41 1.21
N LEU A 479 -29.22 4.62 0.33
CA LEU A 479 -28.96 5.90 -0.34
C LEU A 479 -30.13 6.36 -1.23
N GLN A 480 -30.55 7.62 -1.11
CA GLN A 480 -31.67 8.21 -1.86
C GLN A 480 -31.39 8.25 -3.37
N VAL A 481 -30.14 8.55 -3.73
CA VAL A 481 -29.70 8.62 -5.12
C VAL A 481 -29.77 7.27 -5.84
N VAL A 482 -29.84 6.16 -5.10
CA VAL A 482 -29.97 4.80 -5.65
C VAL A 482 -31.39 4.24 -5.47
N ALA A 483 -31.97 4.35 -4.27
CA ALA A 483 -33.28 3.78 -3.94
C ALA A 483 -34.48 4.67 -4.28
N GLY A 484 -34.25 5.92 -4.70
CA GLY A 484 -35.30 6.91 -4.93
C GLY A 484 -35.87 7.51 -3.65
N GLN A 485 -36.89 8.35 -3.81
CA GLN A 485 -37.55 9.08 -2.71
C GLN A 485 -38.40 8.16 -1.83
N GLU A 486 -38.99 7.10 -2.38
CA GLU A 486 -39.87 6.16 -1.67
C GLU A 486 -39.12 5.03 -0.92
N ARG A 487 -37.81 5.21 -0.73
CA ARG A 487 -36.97 4.29 0.05
C ARG A 487 -37.54 4.07 1.45
N ARG A 488 -37.38 2.85 1.97
CA ARG A 488 -37.91 2.45 3.28
C ARG A 488 -36.79 2.29 4.31
N PRO A 489 -37.04 2.62 5.59
CA PRO A 489 -36.14 2.27 6.69
C PRO A 489 -35.90 0.76 6.81
N PHE A 490 -34.66 0.40 7.18
CA PHE A 490 -34.24 -0.93 7.56
C PHE A 490 -34.89 -1.33 8.90
N GLN A 491 -35.36 -2.57 8.99
CA GLN A 491 -36.21 -3.03 10.10
C GLN A 491 -35.56 -4.13 10.95
N LYS A 492 -34.56 -4.85 10.44
CA LYS A 492 -34.03 -6.07 11.08
C LYS A 492 -32.63 -5.85 11.67
N GLY A 493 -32.50 -6.10 12.96
CA GLY A 493 -31.21 -5.99 13.67
C GLY A 493 -30.57 -4.62 13.46
N SER A 494 -29.29 -4.59 13.10
CA SER A 494 -28.53 -3.40 12.70
C SER A 494 -28.93 -2.82 11.35
N GLY A 495 -29.57 -3.60 10.48
CA GLY A 495 -29.80 -3.30 9.07
C GLY A 495 -28.65 -3.73 8.15
N ARG A 496 -27.62 -4.44 8.64
CA ARG A 496 -26.48 -4.90 7.82
C ARG A 496 -26.91 -5.77 6.65
N LEU A 497 -27.76 -6.78 6.87
CA LEU A 497 -28.26 -7.63 5.79
C LEU A 497 -29.09 -6.84 4.75
N GLU A 498 -29.95 -5.93 5.20
CA GLU A 498 -30.79 -5.11 4.30
C GLU A 498 -29.93 -4.15 3.46
N LEU A 499 -28.92 -3.52 4.07
CA LEU A 499 -27.89 -2.74 3.36
C LEU A 499 -27.14 -3.59 2.33
N ALA A 500 -26.70 -4.78 2.72
CA ALA A 500 -25.96 -5.69 1.86
C ALA A 500 -26.80 -6.15 0.65
N GLN A 501 -28.08 -6.45 0.86
CA GLN A 501 -29.04 -6.79 -0.19
C GLN A 501 -29.34 -5.61 -1.12
N ALA A 502 -29.42 -4.38 -0.60
CA ALA A 502 -29.62 -3.17 -1.42
C ALA A 502 -28.39 -2.86 -2.30
N ILE A 503 -27.18 -3.15 -1.82
CA ILE A 503 -25.95 -3.07 -2.61
C ILE A 503 -25.91 -4.15 -3.69
N ALA A 504 -26.19 -5.41 -3.31
CA ALA A 504 -26.13 -6.56 -4.21
C ALA A 504 -27.36 -6.72 -5.13
N SER A 505 -28.37 -5.85 -5.03
CA SER A 505 -29.57 -5.93 -5.85
C SER A 505 -29.27 -5.76 -7.34
N ARG A 506 -29.95 -6.54 -8.18
CA ARG A 506 -29.95 -6.35 -9.64
C ARG A 506 -30.50 -4.98 -10.07
N ASP A 507 -31.34 -4.38 -9.22
CA ASP A 507 -31.98 -3.10 -9.48
C ASP A 507 -31.07 -1.93 -9.04
N ASN A 508 -29.93 -2.22 -8.38
CA ASN A 508 -28.88 -1.23 -8.11
C ASN A 508 -28.08 -0.96 -9.41
N PRO A 509 -28.11 0.27 -9.94
CA PRO A 509 -27.54 0.60 -11.24
C PRO A 509 -26.00 0.67 -11.24
N LEU A 510 -25.36 0.65 -10.06
CA LEU A 510 -23.93 0.86 -9.91
C LEU A 510 -23.16 -0.46 -9.78
N THR A 511 -23.60 -1.36 -8.91
CA THR A 511 -22.81 -2.54 -8.48
C THR A 511 -22.34 -3.42 -9.64
N ALA A 512 -23.22 -3.71 -10.61
CA ALA A 512 -22.85 -4.50 -11.79
C ALA A 512 -21.89 -3.74 -12.73
N ARG A 513 -22.12 -2.44 -12.97
CA ARG A 513 -21.24 -1.60 -13.79
C ARG A 513 -19.84 -1.47 -13.18
N VAL A 514 -19.76 -1.28 -11.87
CA VAL A 514 -18.50 -1.14 -11.12
C VAL A 514 -17.69 -2.44 -11.15
N ALA A 515 -18.34 -3.59 -10.95
CA ALA A 515 -17.69 -4.89 -11.04
C ALA A 515 -17.13 -5.14 -12.45
N VAL A 516 -17.94 -4.95 -13.48
CA VAL A 516 -17.54 -5.07 -14.89
C VAL A 516 -16.39 -4.12 -15.23
N ASN A 517 -16.48 -2.85 -14.83
CA ASN A 517 -15.47 -1.84 -15.13
C ASN A 517 -14.10 -2.20 -14.54
N ARG A 518 -14.05 -2.84 -13.36
CA ARG A 518 -12.80 -3.30 -12.74
C ARG A 518 -12.23 -4.56 -13.40
N VAL A 519 -13.08 -5.50 -13.79
CA VAL A 519 -12.63 -6.65 -14.58
C VAL A 519 -12.06 -6.20 -15.93
N TRP A 520 -12.72 -5.24 -16.58
CA TRP A 520 -12.24 -4.61 -17.81
C TRP A 520 -10.91 -3.88 -17.60
N LEU A 521 -10.79 -3.07 -16.54
CA LEU A 521 -9.56 -2.38 -16.14
C LEU A 521 -8.37 -3.33 -16.02
N HIS A 522 -8.52 -4.47 -15.35
CA HIS A 522 -7.42 -5.42 -15.16
C HIS A 522 -7.06 -6.20 -16.44
N HIS A 523 -7.98 -6.32 -17.40
CA HIS A 523 -7.71 -6.96 -18.70
C HIS A 523 -7.12 -5.99 -19.73
N PHE A 524 -7.53 -4.72 -19.75
CA PHE A 524 -7.12 -3.74 -20.78
C PHE A 524 -6.20 -2.62 -20.28
N GLY A 525 -5.83 -2.62 -18.99
CA GLY A 525 -5.01 -1.58 -18.34
C GLY A 525 -5.77 -0.28 -18.02
N ALA A 526 -7.01 -0.13 -18.50
CA ALA A 526 -7.88 1.01 -18.25
C ALA A 526 -9.35 0.59 -18.23
N GLY A 527 -10.16 1.18 -17.34
CA GLY A 527 -11.60 0.96 -17.30
C GLY A 527 -12.34 1.66 -18.44
N LEU A 528 -13.55 1.18 -18.75
CA LEU A 528 -14.53 1.90 -19.57
C LEU A 528 -14.91 3.25 -18.95
N VAL A 529 -14.95 3.30 -17.62
CA VAL A 529 -14.97 4.53 -16.80
C VAL A 529 -13.60 4.67 -16.15
N ARG A 530 -12.92 5.79 -16.40
CA ARG A 530 -11.52 6.01 -15.99
C ARG A 530 -11.33 6.28 -14.50
N THR A 531 -12.43 6.48 -13.75
CA THR A 531 -12.47 6.68 -12.30
C THR A 531 -13.11 5.48 -11.58
N PRO A 532 -12.42 4.33 -11.43
CA PRO A 532 -13.00 3.08 -10.90
C PRO A 532 -13.42 3.08 -9.42
N GLY A 533 -13.29 4.22 -8.73
CA GLY A 533 -13.79 4.46 -7.36
C GLY A 533 -14.72 5.66 -7.22
N ASP A 534 -15.06 6.35 -8.32
CA ASP A 534 -15.95 7.51 -8.36
C ASP A 534 -16.74 7.53 -9.69
N PHE A 535 -18.03 7.17 -9.62
CA PHE A 535 -19.03 7.25 -10.70
C PHE A 535 -20.01 8.41 -10.46
N GLY A 536 -19.65 9.36 -9.59
CA GLY A 536 -20.44 10.55 -9.28
C GLY A 536 -20.60 11.49 -10.48
N VAL A 537 -21.34 12.57 -10.30
CA VAL A 537 -21.73 13.53 -11.34
C VAL A 537 -20.53 14.32 -11.89
N ARG A 538 -19.37 14.24 -11.24
CA ARG A 538 -18.10 14.78 -11.73
C ARG A 538 -17.19 13.77 -12.42
N SER A 539 -17.59 12.50 -12.50
CA SER A 539 -16.89 11.50 -13.31
C SER A 539 -17.13 11.74 -14.80
N ASP A 540 -16.09 11.51 -15.62
CA ASP A 540 -16.27 11.47 -17.07
C ASP A 540 -17.22 10.32 -17.44
N PRO A 541 -18.07 10.48 -18.48
CA PRO A 541 -18.92 9.40 -18.96
C PRO A 541 -18.07 8.22 -19.45
N PRO A 542 -18.63 7.00 -19.48
CA PRO A 542 -17.90 5.84 -19.99
C PRO A 542 -17.49 6.06 -21.46
N VAL A 543 -16.29 5.65 -21.84
CA VAL A 543 -15.80 5.75 -23.24
C VAL A 543 -16.70 4.98 -24.20
N GLN A 544 -17.26 3.85 -23.75
CA GLN A 544 -18.24 3.05 -24.49
C GLN A 544 -19.42 2.72 -23.56
N PRO A 545 -20.41 3.62 -23.39
CA PRO A 545 -21.46 3.46 -22.39
C PRO A 545 -22.40 2.30 -22.72
N GLU A 546 -22.66 2.05 -24.00
CA GLU A 546 -23.52 0.93 -24.44
C GLU A 546 -22.87 -0.42 -24.13
N LEU A 547 -21.54 -0.51 -24.24
CA LEU A 547 -20.77 -1.72 -23.91
C LEU A 547 -20.74 -1.96 -22.40
N LEU A 548 -20.58 -0.91 -21.58
CA LEU A 548 -20.63 -1.02 -20.13
C LEU A 548 -21.99 -1.56 -19.66
N ASP A 549 -23.08 -1.00 -20.18
CA ASP A 549 -24.44 -1.43 -19.86
C ASP A 549 -24.74 -2.85 -20.36
N TRP A 550 -24.34 -3.19 -21.60
CA TRP A 550 -24.49 -4.54 -22.14
C TRP A 550 -23.74 -5.58 -21.29
N LEU A 551 -22.48 -5.30 -20.91
CA LEU A 551 -21.70 -6.18 -20.05
C LEU A 551 -22.27 -6.29 -18.64
N ALA A 552 -22.75 -5.19 -18.05
CA ALA A 552 -23.40 -5.20 -16.73
C ALA A 552 -24.68 -6.04 -16.75
N ALA A 553 -25.55 -5.83 -17.74
CA ALA A 553 -26.77 -6.62 -17.93
C ALA A 553 -26.45 -8.11 -18.18
N ARG A 554 -25.43 -8.40 -18.98
CA ARG A 554 -24.97 -9.77 -19.26
C ARG A 554 -24.41 -10.45 -18.02
N PHE A 555 -23.60 -9.74 -17.22
CA PHE A 555 -23.01 -10.26 -15.98
C PHE A 555 -24.08 -10.65 -14.95
N VAL A 556 -25.10 -9.83 -14.77
CA VAL A 556 -26.27 -10.16 -13.92
C VAL A 556 -27.02 -11.37 -14.50
N ALA A 557 -27.29 -11.40 -15.80
CA ALA A 557 -28.01 -12.49 -16.46
C ALA A 557 -27.25 -13.84 -16.43
N ASP A 558 -25.92 -13.82 -16.45
CA ASP A 558 -25.05 -15.00 -16.33
C ASP A 558 -24.92 -15.51 -14.87
N GLY A 559 -25.61 -14.88 -13.92
CA GLY A 559 -25.63 -15.26 -12.51
C GLY A 559 -24.49 -14.68 -11.69
N TRP A 560 -24.03 -13.46 -12.02
CA TRP A 560 -22.93 -12.74 -11.35
C TRP A 560 -21.59 -13.52 -11.29
N SER A 561 -21.38 -14.43 -12.24
CA SER A 561 -20.16 -15.24 -12.37
C SER A 561 -19.01 -14.41 -12.95
N LEU A 562 -17.94 -14.26 -12.15
CA LEU A 562 -16.73 -13.55 -12.60
C LEU A 562 -15.98 -14.40 -13.63
N LYS A 563 -15.95 -15.73 -13.48
CA LYS A 563 -15.28 -16.60 -14.45
C LYS A 563 -15.92 -16.53 -15.84
N LYS A 564 -17.27 -16.51 -15.94
CA LYS A 564 -17.96 -16.29 -17.22
C LYS A 564 -17.64 -14.92 -17.81
N LEU A 565 -17.59 -13.86 -16.99
CA LEU A 565 -17.25 -12.52 -17.45
C LEU A 565 -15.81 -12.45 -18.00
N HIS A 566 -14.82 -13.03 -17.31
CA HIS A 566 -13.46 -13.12 -17.85
C HIS A 566 -13.42 -13.91 -19.16
N ARG A 567 -14.07 -15.08 -19.22
CA ARG A 567 -14.10 -15.92 -20.41
C ARG A 567 -14.71 -15.18 -21.61
N LEU A 568 -15.82 -14.46 -21.39
CA LEU A 568 -16.48 -13.64 -22.41
C LEU A 568 -15.56 -12.53 -22.93
N ILE A 569 -14.91 -11.79 -22.03
CA ILE A 569 -13.97 -10.72 -22.42
C ILE A 569 -12.76 -11.30 -23.18
N MET A 570 -12.17 -12.38 -22.67
CA MET A 570 -10.93 -12.93 -23.24
C MET A 570 -11.14 -13.67 -24.56
N LEU A 571 -12.33 -14.21 -24.82
CA LEU A 571 -12.69 -14.77 -26.12
C LEU A 571 -13.03 -13.72 -27.19
N SER A 572 -13.14 -12.44 -26.83
CA SER A 572 -13.34 -11.38 -27.81
C SER A 572 -12.14 -11.25 -28.76
N ALA A 573 -12.39 -10.85 -30.01
CA ALA A 573 -11.33 -10.45 -30.93
C ALA A 573 -10.56 -9.25 -30.36
N THR A 574 -11.27 -8.32 -29.71
CA THR A 574 -10.76 -7.13 -29.01
C THR A 574 -9.63 -7.46 -28.04
N TYR A 575 -9.82 -8.43 -27.13
CA TYR A 575 -8.79 -8.88 -26.19
C TYR A 575 -7.65 -9.64 -26.86
N GLN A 576 -7.94 -10.33 -27.97
CA GLN A 576 -6.97 -11.15 -28.71
C GLN A 576 -6.05 -10.36 -29.66
N GLN A 577 -6.27 -9.06 -29.85
CA GLN A 577 -5.46 -8.19 -30.71
C GLN A 577 -3.95 -8.18 -30.36
N GLY A 578 -3.13 -7.93 -31.38
CA GLY A 578 -1.74 -7.51 -31.27
C GLY A 578 -1.61 -6.14 -30.59
N SER A 579 -0.37 -5.77 -30.26
CA SER A 579 -0.04 -4.50 -29.58
C SER A 579 0.76 -3.54 -30.47
N ASP A 580 0.94 -3.87 -31.75
CA ASP A 580 1.71 -3.10 -32.71
C ASP A 580 1.14 -1.70 -32.89
N ASP A 581 2.04 -0.73 -33.03
CA ASP A 581 1.68 0.69 -33.09
C ASP A 581 1.36 1.14 -34.51
N ARG A 582 0.51 2.16 -34.64
CA ARG A 582 0.06 2.72 -35.91
C ARG A 582 0.06 4.23 -35.83
N ALA A 583 0.99 4.87 -36.55
CA ALA A 583 1.25 6.30 -36.44
C ALA A 583 0.07 7.19 -36.90
N ASP A 584 -0.81 6.68 -37.76
CA ASP A 584 -2.08 7.29 -38.15
C ASP A 584 -3.10 7.25 -36.99
N TYR A 585 -3.22 6.11 -36.31
CA TYR A 585 -4.17 5.91 -35.22
C TYR A 585 -3.72 6.54 -33.90
N GLN A 586 -2.42 6.54 -33.62
CA GLN A 586 -1.84 7.23 -32.46
C GLN A 586 -2.11 8.76 -32.47
N ARG A 587 -2.33 9.37 -33.65
CA ARG A 587 -2.74 10.78 -33.76
C ARG A 587 -4.22 11.01 -33.45
N THR A 588 -5.06 10.00 -33.64
CA THR A 588 -6.53 10.08 -33.48
C THR A 588 -6.97 9.63 -32.10
N ASP A 589 -6.32 8.59 -31.57
CA ASP A 589 -6.59 7.97 -30.27
C ASP A 589 -5.24 7.57 -29.61
N PRO A 590 -4.46 8.54 -29.09
CA PRO A 590 -3.13 8.31 -28.54
C PRO A 590 -3.12 7.40 -27.31
N ASP A 591 -4.17 7.45 -26.49
CA ASP A 591 -4.35 6.62 -25.30
C ASP A 591 -4.96 5.24 -25.62
N ASN A 592 -5.26 4.96 -26.90
CA ASN A 592 -5.94 3.75 -27.36
C ASN A 592 -7.24 3.48 -26.55
N GLN A 593 -8.05 4.51 -26.33
CA GLN A 593 -9.31 4.44 -25.59
C GLN A 593 -10.37 3.64 -26.34
N LEU A 594 -10.31 3.61 -27.68
CA LEU A 594 -11.21 2.85 -28.54
C LEU A 594 -10.77 1.39 -28.74
N LEU A 595 -9.58 1.01 -28.24
CA LEU A 595 -9.02 -0.34 -28.34
C LEU A 595 -8.83 -0.82 -29.80
N TRP A 596 -8.25 0.04 -30.65
CA TRP A 596 -7.78 -0.35 -31.99
C TRP A 596 -6.57 -1.28 -31.96
N ARG A 597 -5.96 -1.48 -30.79
CA ARG A 597 -4.98 -2.54 -30.47
C ARG A 597 -5.11 -2.98 -29.02
N MET A 598 -4.37 -4.02 -28.61
CA MET A 598 -4.20 -4.34 -27.20
C MET A 598 -3.16 -3.41 -26.53
N ASN A 599 -3.52 -2.83 -25.39
CA ASN A 599 -2.59 -2.08 -24.54
C ASN A 599 -1.47 -2.96 -23.97
N ARG A 600 -0.23 -2.47 -24.06
CA ARG A 600 0.92 -3.08 -23.38
C ARG A 600 0.82 -2.77 -21.88
N GLN A 601 0.77 -3.82 -21.05
CA GLN A 601 0.69 -3.68 -19.59
C GLN A 601 2.00 -4.11 -18.93
N ARG A 602 2.44 -3.36 -17.91
CA ARG A 602 3.57 -3.72 -17.07
C ARG A 602 3.14 -4.78 -16.06
N LEU A 603 3.97 -5.79 -15.80
CA LEU A 603 3.72 -6.71 -14.69
C LEU A 603 3.72 -5.94 -13.36
N GLY A 604 2.72 -6.20 -12.52
CA GLY A 604 2.70 -5.75 -11.12
C GLY A 604 3.75 -6.49 -10.29
N PHE A 605 4.08 -5.95 -9.11
CA PHE A 605 5.11 -6.51 -8.22
C PHE A 605 4.94 -8.01 -7.99
N GLU A 606 3.70 -8.44 -7.70
CA GLU A 606 3.37 -9.83 -7.38
C GLU A 606 3.65 -10.76 -8.55
N ALA A 607 3.24 -10.39 -9.76
CA ALA A 607 3.46 -11.18 -10.96
C ALA A 607 4.94 -11.22 -11.37
N MET A 608 5.67 -10.12 -11.17
CA MET A 608 7.11 -10.04 -11.39
C MET A 608 7.88 -10.94 -10.41
N ARG A 609 7.62 -10.81 -9.11
CA ARG A 609 8.28 -11.60 -8.05
C ARG A 609 7.95 -13.09 -8.16
N ASP A 610 6.68 -13.43 -8.36
CA ASP A 610 6.25 -14.82 -8.52
C ASP A 610 6.82 -15.44 -9.81
N ALA A 611 6.95 -14.68 -10.90
CA ALA A 611 7.59 -15.16 -12.13
C ALA A 611 9.09 -15.44 -11.95
N LEU A 612 9.81 -14.61 -11.18
CA LEU A 612 11.23 -14.85 -10.86
C LEU A 612 11.41 -16.13 -10.04
N LEU A 613 10.55 -16.36 -9.04
CA LEU A 613 10.51 -17.59 -8.24
C LEU A 613 10.10 -18.82 -9.07
N ALA A 614 9.17 -18.67 -10.01
CA ALA A 614 8.74 -19.76 -10.89
C ALA A 614 9.85 -20.16 -11.88
N ALA A 615 10.51 -19.17 -12.49
CA ALA A 615 11.62 -19.39 -13.40
C ALA A 615 12.76 -20.15 -12.71
N SER A 616 13.15 -19.73 -11.50
CA SER A 616 14.21 -20.36 -10.68
C SER A 616 13.81 -21.69 -10.02
N GLY A 617 12.56 -22.15 -10.17
CA GLY A 617 12.08 -23.39 -9.56
C GLY A 617 11.84 -23.33 -8.05
N ARG A 618 11.79 -22.11 -7.46
CA ARG A 618 11.68 -21.89 -6.01
C ARG A 618 10.29 -21.49 -5.52
N LEU A 619 9.32 -21.32 -6.41
CA LEU A 619 7.97 -20.88 -6.04
C LEU A 619 7.22 -21.95 -5.25
N ASP A 620 6.86 -21.64 -4.00
CA ASP A 620 5.90 -22.43 -3.22
C ASP A 620 4.46 -22.06 -3.62
N LEU A 621 3.73 -23.07 -4.09
CA LEU A 621 2.34 -22.99 -4.55
C LEU A 621 1.32 -23.36 -3.47
N THR A 622 1.74 -23.59 -2.22
CA THR A 622 0.83 -23.84 -1.09
C THR A 622 -0.20 -22.71 -0.97
N VAL A 623 -1.49 -23.07 -0.94
CA VAL A 623 -2.62 -22.13 -0.89
C VAL A 623 -3.04 -21.89 0.56
N GLY A 624 -3.18 -20.62 0.95
CA GLY A 624 -3.73 -20.20 2.23
C GLY A 624 -2.76 -20.29 3.43
N GLY A 625 -3.31 -20.25 4.64
CA GLY A 625 -2.55 -20.31 5.90
C GLY A 625 -1.99 -18.95 6.34
N ARG A 626 -1.16 -18.92 7.37
CA ARG A 626 -0.61 -17.66 7.90
C ARG A 626 0.25 -16.91 6.86
N ALA A 627 0.33 -15.59 6.99
CA ALA A 627 1.21 -14.77 6.17
C ALA A 627 2.69 -15.12 6.42
N ALA A 628 3.52 -14.96 5.40
CA ALA A 628 4.95 -15.24 5.43
C ALA A 628 5.77 -13.96 5.17
N ASP A 629 7.08 -14.03 5.40
CA ASP A 629 7.98 -12.93 5.03
C ASP A 629 7.99 -12.71 3.50
N VAL A 630 8.18 -11.46 3.06
CA VAL A 630 8.22 -11.08 1.64
C VAL A 630 9.41 -11.70 0.89
N LEU A 631 10.45 -12.14 1.59
CA LEU A 631 11.61 -12.87 1.07
C LEU A 631 11.41 -14.39 0.98
N SER A 632 10.28 -14.92 1.47
CA SER A 632 9.97 -16.36 1.40
C SER A 632 9.74 -16.88 -0.03
N SER A 633 9.76 -18.20 -0.21
CA SER A 633 9.40 -18.86 -1.47
C SER A 633 7.92 -18.75 -1.85
N ARG A 634 7.04 -18.36 -0.92
CA ARG A 634 5.59 -18.32 -1.15
C ARG A 634 5.21 -17.28 -2.20
N ARG A 635 4.10 -17.53 -2.89
CA ARG A 635 3.42 -16.51 -3.72
C ARG A 635 3.23 -15.20 -2.96
N THR A 636 3.43 -14.08 -3.67
CA THR A 636 3.46 -12.73 -3.09
C THR A 636 2.14 -12.33 -2.41
N VAL A 637 1.00 -12.93 -2.79
CA VAL A 637 -0.30 -12.72 -2.12
C VAL A 637 -0.28 -13.15 -0.64
N TYR A 638 0.64 -14.04 -0.24
CA TYR A 638 0.84 -14.50 1.13
C TYR A 638 1.90 -13.73 1.92
N ALA A 639 2.54 -12.71 1.33
CA ALA A 639 3.48 -11.87 2.05
C ALA A 639 2.76 -11.02 3.11
N SER A 640 3.39 -10.87 4.27
CA SER A 640 2.88 -10.07 5.39
C SER A 640 2.86 -8.58 5.05
N ILE A 641 1.74 -7.91 5.35
CA ILE A 641 1.51 -6.49 5.10
C ILE A 641 1.37 -5.77 6.45
N ASP A 642 2.44 -5.13 6.93
CA ASP A 642 2.34 -4.15 8.03
C ASP A 642 1.86 -2.81 7.47
N ARG A 643 0.67 -2.40 7.92
CA ARG A 643 0.02 -1.13 7.61
C ARG A 643 0.89 0.10 7.92
N GLN A 644 1.71 0.06 8.98
CA GLN A 644 2.55 1.22 9.36
C GLN A 644 3.96 1.19 8.78
N ASN A 645 4.51 0.00 8.53
CA ASN A 645 5.89 -0.17 8.11
C ASN A 645 5.97 -1.03 6.84
N LEU A 646 5.28 -0.57 5.80
CA LEU A 646 5.24 -1.27 4.52
C LEU A 646 6.67 -1.38 3.93
N PRO A 647 7.20 -2.59 3.69
CA PRO A 647 8.52 -2.80 3.12
C PRO A 647 8.83 -1.90 1.92
N GLY A 648 10.06 -1.37 1.87
CA GLY A 648 10.47 -0.43 0.81
C GLY A 648 10.25 -0.98 -0.59
N VAL A 649 10.48 -2.27 -0.80
CA VAL A 649 10.25 -2.97 -2.07
C VAL A 649 8.80 -2.86 -2.57
N PHE A 650 7.80 -2.94 -1.69
CA PHE A 650 6.40 -2.75 -2.08
C PHE A 650 6.14 -1.32 -2.59
N ARG A 651 6.72 -0.31 -1.93
CA ARG A 651 6.63 1.10 -2.36
C ARG A 651 7.33 1.35 -3.69
N THR A 652 8.49 0.75 -3.93
CA THR A 652 9.24 0.88 -5.20
C THR A 652 8.47 0.33 -6.40
N PHE A 653 7.59 -0.66 -6.22
CA PHE A 653 6.80 -1.30 -7.30
C PHE A 653 5.30 -1.00 -7.23
N ASP A 654 4.94 0.19 -6.75
CA ASP A 654 3.57 0.75 -6.74
C ASP A 654 2.51 -0.16 -6.06
N PHE A 655 2.87 -0.86 -4.98
CA PHE A 655 1.91 -1.66 -4.23
C PHE A 655 0.80 -0.80 -3.62
N ALA A 656 -0.42 -1.33 -3.55
CA ALA A 656 -1.57 -0.62 -3.00
C ALA A 656 -1.33 -0.22 -1.53
N SER A 657 -1.63 1.03 -1.17
CA SER A 657 -1.52 1.45 0.23
C SER A 657 -2.59 0.73 1.05
N PRO A 658 -2.22 0.01 2.14
CA PRO A 658 -3.20 -0.61 3.00
C PRO A 658 -4.04 0.42 3.76
N ASP A 659 -3.59 1.66 3.92
CA ASP A 659 -4.25 2.67 4.77
C ASP A 659 -5.62 3.16 4.28
N ALA A 660 -5.97 2.93 3.01
CA ALA A 660 -7.26 3.31 2.42
C ALA A 660 -7.62 2.36 1.27
N MET A 661 -8.91 2.32 0.91
CA MET A 661 -9.39 1.53 -0.23
C MET A 661 -8.73 2.01 -1.54
N THR A 662 -8.11 1.10 -2.28
CA THR A 662 -7.38 1.41 -3.52
C THR A 662 -8.14 0.84 -4.73
N PRO A 663 -8.85 1.66 -5.54
CA PRO A 663 -9.64 1.18 -6.67
C PRO A 663 -8.80 0.91 -7.93
N GLN A 664 -7.62 1.52 -7.99
CA GLN A 664 -6.60 1.36 -9.03
C GLN A 664 -5.26 1.79 -8.42
N ARG A 665 -4.19 1.07 -8.74
CA ARG A 665 -2.81 1.45 -8.37
C ARG A 665 -2.28 2.49 -9.36
N PHE A 666 -1.43 3.39 -8.89
CA PHE A 666 -0.62 4.22 -9.78
C PHE A 666 0.46 3.36 -10.44
N HIS A 667 1.04 3.86 -11.54
CA HIS A 667 2.16 3.21 -12.21
C HIS A 667 3.29 4.22 -12.40
N THR A 668 4.33 4.11 -11.58
CA THR A 668 5.54 4.93 -11.70
C THR A 668 6.63 4.14 -12.43
N VAL A 669 7.39 4.81 -13.29
CA VAL A 669 8.60 4.25 -13.89
C VAL A 669 9.77 5.00 -13.29
N GLY A 670 10.60 4.32 -12.50
CA GLY A 670 11.68 4.95 -11.74
C GLY A 670 12.97 4.12 -11.73
N PRO A 671 14.15 4.75 -11.68
CA PRO A 671 15.43 4.05 -11.74
C PRO A 671 15.63 3.04 -10.60
N GLN A 672 14.98 3.25 -9.45
CA GLN A 672 14.99 2.31 -8.32
C GLN A 672 14.45 0.92 -8.69
N GLN A 673 13.48 0.81 -9.60
CA GLN A 673 12.94 -0.47 -10.06
C GLN A 673 13.99 -1.26 -10.86
N ALA A 674 14.73 -0.58 -11.75
CA ALA A 674 15.83 -1.18 -12.50
C ALA A 674 17.01 -1.55 -11.58
N LEU A 675 17.39 -0.64 -10.66
CA LEU A 675 18.44 -0.90 -9.68
C LEU A 675 18.11 -2.07 -8.75
N PHE A 676 16.84 -2.29 -8.41
CA PHE A 676 16.42 -3.50 -7.69
C PHE A 676 16.66 -4.75 -8.53
N MET A 677 16.30 -4.75 -9.82
CA MET A 677 16.51 -5.91 -10.70
C MET A 677 18.00 -6.23 -10.92
N MET A 678 18.89 -5.23 -10.86
CA MET A 678 20.33 -5.41 -11.02
C MET A 678 21.05 -5.81 -9.72
N ASN A 679 20.69 -5.22 -8.57
CA ASN A 679 21.49 -5.27 -7.34
C ASN A 679 20.82 -6.00 -6.16
N SER A 680 19.56 -6.42 -6.28
CA SER A 680 18.84 -7.04 -5.17
C SER A 680 19.37 -8.46 -4.86
N PRO A 681 19.74 -8.78 -3.60
CA PRO A 681 20.11 -10.12 -3.19
C PRO A 681 19.04 -11.18 -3.50
N PHE A 682 17.75 -10.78 -3.51
CA PHE A 682 16.65 -11.64 -3.92
C PHE A 682 16.77 -12.07 -5.39
N VAL A 683 17.10 -11.15 -6.29
CA VAL A 683 17.22 -11.42 -7.74
C VAL A 683 18.49 -12.21 -8.03
N ALA A 684 19.62 -11.85 -7.40
CA ALA A 684 20.85 -12.62 -7.48
C ALA A 684 20.65 -14.08 -7.01
N THR A 685 19.90 -14.28 -5.93
CA THR A 685 19.52 -15.62 -5.44
C THR A 685 18.69 -16.39 -6.49
N GLN A 686 17.78 -15.73 -7.22
CA GLN A 686 17.01 -16.40 -8.28
C GLN A 686 17.88 -16.77 -9.48
N ALA A 687 18.82 -15.91 -9.88
CA ALA A 687 19.77 -16.22 -10.95
C ALA A 687 20.68 -17.40 -10.61
N GLN A 688 21.25 -17.42 -9.39
CA GLN A 688 22.03 -18.56 -8.89
C GLN A 688 21.21 -19.86 -8.83
N SER A 689 19.96 -19.77 -8.36
CA SER A 689 19.07 -20.94 -8.26
C SER A 689 18.65 -21.47 -9.64
N LEU A 690 18.45 -20.59 -10.61
CA LEU A 690 18.19 -20.93 -12.01
C LEU A 690 19.39 -21.66 -12.66
N ALA A 691 20.61 -21.18 -12.39
CA ALA A 691 21.84 -21.84 -12.86
C ALA A 691 22.11 -23.18 -12.16
N ALA A 692 21.61 -23.35 -10.93
CA ALA A 692 21.70 -24.60 -10.17
C ALA A 692 20.67 -25.67 -10.58
N LEU A 693 19.74 -25.39 -11.50
CA LEU A 693 18.77 -26.38 -11.96
C LEU A 693 19.47 -27.58 -12.63
N PRO A 694 19.06 -28.84 -12.36
CA PRO A 694 19.62 -30.02 -13.01
C PRO A 694 19.54 -29.98 -14.54
N GLU A 695 18.49 -29.38 -15.09
CA GLU A 695 18.27 -29.26 -16.53
C GLU A 695 19.21 -28.24 -17.20
N PHE A 696 19.66 -27.22 -16.46
CA PHE A 696 20.62 -26.23 -16.94
C PHE A 696 22.07 -26.69 -16.74
N SER A 697 22.39 -27.18 -15.54
CA SER A 697 23.75 -27.58 -15.16
C SER A 697 24.31 -28.75 -15.97
N ARG A 698 23.43 -29.59 -16.57
CA ARG A 698 23.82 -30.68 -17.49
C ARG A 698 24.15 -30.20 -18.91
N LEU A 699 23.77 -28.99 -19.30
CA LEU A 699 24.09 -28.45 -20.63
C LEU A 699 25.58 -28.09 -20.67
N THR A 700 26.29 -28.58 -21.67
CA THR A 700 27.74 -28.34 -21.88
C THR A 700 28.01 -27.24 -22.90
N ASN A 701 27.02 -26.88 -23.72
CA ASN A 701 27.10 -25.88 -24.78
C ASN A 701 26.43 -24.56 -24.37
N ASP A 702 27.14 -23.44 -24.45
CA ASP A 702 26.60 -22.13 -24.05
C ASP A 702 25.46 -21.64 -24.95
N ALA A 703 25.41 -22.04 -26.23
CA ALA A 703 24.27 -21.72 -27.09
C ALA A 703 22.99 -22.46 -26.64
N GLU A 704 23.12 -23.70 -26.17
CA GLU A 704 22.00 -24.46 -25.60
C GLU A 704 21.57 -23.91 -24.24
N ARG A 705 22.52 -23.49 -23.40
CA ARG A 705 22.25 -22.78 -22.14
C ARG A 705 21.47 -21.48 -22.38
N LEU A 706 21.86 -20.67 -23.37
CA LEU A 706 21.11 -19.47 -23.76
C LEU A 706 19.69 -19.83 -24.22
N GLN A 707 19.52 -20.84 -25.08
CA GLN A 707 18.20 -21.29 -25.51
C GLN A 707 17.33 -21.79 -24.34
N PHE A 708 17.92 -22.50 -23.37
CA PHE A 708 17.22 -22.90 -22.15
C PHE A 708 16.74 -21.68 -21.34
N LEU A 709 17.63 -20.71 -21.09
CA LEU A 709 17.31 -19.51 -20.32
C LEU A 709 16.19 -18.69 -20.99
N TYR A 710 16.23 -18.52 -22.31
CA TYR A 710 15.18 -17.82 -23.05
C TYR A 710 13.84 -18.56 -22.98
N ARG A 711 13.83 -19.89 -23.14
CA ARG A 711 12.62 -20.72 -22.99
C ARG A 711 12.06 -20.67 -21.57
N ARG A 712 12.91 -20.57 -20.54
CA ARG A 712 12.50 -20.53 -19.13
C ARG A 712 12.01 -19.15 -18.68
N ILE A 713 12.64 -18.06 -19.12
CA ILE A 713 12.37 -16.69 -18.67
C ILE A 713 11.37 -15.98 -19.59
N PHE A 714 11.64 -15.97 -20.89
CA PHE A 714 10.86 -15.24 -21.91
C PHE A 714 9.80 -16.11 -22.58
N ALA A 715 9.85 -17.43 -22.34
CA ALA A 715 8.90 -18.40 -22.86
C ALA A 715 8.88 -18.39 -24.40
N ARG A 716 10.08 -18.33 -25.01
CA ARG A 716 10.36 -18.50 -26.44
C ARG A 716 11.81 -18.95 -26.64
N ALA A 717 12.17 -19.39 -27.84
CA ALA A 717 13.57 -19.49 -28.24
C ALA A 717 14.24 -18.10 -28.29
N ALA A 718 15.56 -18.06 -28.10
CA ALA A 718 16.39 -16.90 -28.45
C ALA A 718 16.56 -16.84 -29.97
N ASP A 719 16.55 -15.65 -30.56
CA ASP A 719 16.89 -15.48 -31.97
C ASP A 719 18.42 -15.44 -32.22
N SER A 720 18.84 -15.39 -33.48
CA SER A 720 20.27 -15.54 -33.85
C SER A 720 21.11 -14.33 -33.39
N GLU A 721 20.58 -13.14 -33.67
CA GLU A 721 20.49 -11.98 -32.77
C GLU A 721 21.03 -12.19 -31.34
N GLU A 722 20.10 -12.55 -30.47
CA GLU A 722 20.24 -12.71 -29.03
C GLU A 722 21.23 -13.80 -28.62
N VAL A 723 21.32 -14.91 -29.37
CA VAL A 723 22.33 -15.94 -29.13
C VAL A 723 23.74 -15.35 -29.34
N ARG A 724 23.95 -14.58 -30.42
CA ARG A 724 25.24 -13.93 -30.68
C ARG A 724 25.62 -12.95 -29.58
N ALA A 725 24.67 -12.09 -29.17
CA ALA A 725 24.87 -11.13 -28.09
C ALA A 725 25.15 -11.82 -26.74
N GLY A 726 24.40 -12.90 -26.42
CA GLY A 726 24.60 -13.69 -25.21
C GLY A 726 25.96 -14.39 -25.17
N LEU A 727 26.40 -14.99 -26.28
CA LEU A 727 27.72 -15.62 -26.38
C LEU A 727 28.85 -14.59 -26.25
N GLN A 728 28.71 -13.40 -26.82
CA GLN A 728 29.66 -12.29 -26.64
C GLN A 728 29.73 -11.83 -25.18
N PHE A 729 28.59 -11.73 -24.50
CA PHE A 729 28.54 -11.38 -23.08
C PHE A 729 29.23 -12.44 -22.20
N VAL A 730 28.98 -13.73 -22.44
CA VAL A 730 29.63 -14.83 -21.69
C VAL A 730 31.13 -14.88 -21.97
N ALA A 731 31.57 -14.73 -23.23
CA ALA A 731 32.99 -14.72 -23.59
C ALA A 731 33.74 -13.49 -23.07
N GLY A 732 33.04 -12.35 -22.91
CA GLY A 732 33.57 -11.12 -22.32
C GLY A 732 33.55 -11.10 -20.78
N ALA A 733 32.90 -12.07 -20.13
CA ALA A 733 32.91 -12.18 -18.68
C ALA A 733 34.29 -12.69 -18.22
N VAL A 734 35.09 -11.77 -17.67
CA VAL A 734 36.26 -12.17 -16.86
C VAL A 734 35.74 -13.07 -15.74
N PRO A 735 36.30 -14.27 -15.52
CA PRO A 735 35.95 -15.07 -14.36
C PRO A 735 36.26 -14.23 -13.12
N GLU A 736 35.23 -13.80 -12.38
CA GLU A 736 35.45 -13.30 -11.04
C GLU A 736 36.14 -14.42 -10.27
N SER A 737 37.38 -14.16 -9.85
CA SER A 737 37.99 -14.93 -8.79
C SER A 737 37.14 -14.67 -7.55
N VAL A 738 36.16 -15.53 -7.30
CA VAL A 738 35.32 -15.50 -6.10
C VAL A 738 36.16 -16.02 -4.91
N GLU A 739 37.25 -15.31 -4.62
CA GLU A 739 37.54 -15.00 -3.22
C GLU A 739 36.28 -14.31 -2.70
N LYS A 740 35.53 -15.01 -1.84
CA LYS A 740 34.46 -14.38 -1.08
C LYS A 740 35.10 -13.25 -0.29
N ALA A 741 34.91 -12.01 -0.76
CA ALA A 741 35.29 -10.84 0.01
C ALA A 741 34.73 -11.03 1.43
N PRO A 742 35.59 -10.94 2.48
CA PRO A 742 35.12 -11.17 3.83
C PRO A 742 33.95 -10.23 4.13
N PRO A 743 32.92 -10.69 4.85
CA PRO A 743 31.74 -9.87 5.11
C PRO A 743 32.18 -8.56 5.77
N VAL A 744 31.73 -7.45 5.19
CA VAL A 744 32.15 -6.07 5.53
C VAL A 744 32.03 -5.77 7.03
N TRP A 745 31.11 -6.46 7.73
CA TRP A 745 31.04 -6.48 9.18
C TRP A 745 31.08 -7.91 9.72
N GLN A 746 31.83 -8.12 10.80
CA GLN A 746 31.86 -9.34 11.60
C GLN A 746 31.64 -8.99 13.08
N TYR A 747 31.04 -9.93 13.81
CA TYR A 747 30.71 -9.79 15.23
C TYR A 747 31.40 -10.93 15.99
N GLY A 748 32.23 -10.60 16.98
CA GLY A 748 33.17 -11.52 17.56
C GLY A 748 33.48 -11.27 19.03
N SER A 749 34.30 -12.18 19.57
CA SER A 749 34.94 -12.09 20.87
C SER A 749 36.45 -12.17 20.68
N GLY A 750 37.22 -11.61 21.61
CA GLY A 750 38.66 -11.85 21.66
C GLY A 750 39.39 -10.98 22.67
N SER A 751 40.65 -10.69 22.41
CA SER A 751 41.53 -9.93 23.30
C SER A 751 42.30 -8.86 22.52
N PHE A 752 42.56 -7.75 23.18
CA PHE A 752 43.37 -6.65 22.66
C PHE A 752 44.66 -6.49 23.47
N ASP A 753 45.79 -6.49 22.78
CA ASP A 753 47.08 -6.10 23.36
C ASP A 753 47.29 -4.61 23.10
N GLU A 754 47.08 -3.81 24.15
CA GLU A 754 47.23 -2.34 24.13
C GLU A 754 48.67 -1.89 23.78
N THR A 755 49.69 -2.70 24.07
CA THR A 755 51.10 -2.35 23.83
C THR A 755 51.54 -2.72 22.41
N ALA A 756 51.11 -3.89 21.91
CA ALA A 756 51.40 -4.34 20.55
C ALA A 756 50.42 -3.78 19.50
N GLY A 757 49.33 -3.14 19.91
CA GLY A 757 48.25 -2.69 19.01
C GLY A 757 47.52 -3.85 18.32
N SER A 758 47.56 -5.06 18.87
CA SER A 758 47.16 -6.29 18.18
C SER A 758 45.85 -6.86 18.69
N VAL A 759 44.96 -7.25 17.77
CA VAL A 759 43.59 -7.71 18.08
C VAL A 759 43.42 -9.18 17.68
N ALA A 760 43.33 -10.05 18.68
CA ALA A 760 42.86 -11.42 18.49
C ALA A 760 41.33 -11.42 18.35
N PHE A 761 40.79 -12.06 17.32
CA PHE A 761 39.37 -12.01 16.99
C PHE A 761 38.84 -13.38 16.57
N THR A 762 37.77 -13.82 17.23
CA THR A 762 37.02 -15.04 16.90
C THR A 762 35.55 -14.66 16.63
N PRO A 763 34.98 -14.97 15.46
CA PRO A 763 33.57 -14.74 15.18
C PRO A 763 32.65 -15.47 16.17
N LEU A 764 31.57 -14.82 16.60
CA LEU A 764 30.53 -15.45 17.41
C LEU A 764 29.69 -16.40 16.54
N PRO A 765 29.57 -17.70 16.88
CA PRO A 765 28.99 -18.69 15.97
C PRO A 765 27.46 -18.74 16.00
N HIS A 766 26.79 -18.08 16.97
CA HIS A 766 25.36 -18.20 17.17
C HIS A 766 24.62 -16.85 17.06
N TRP A 767 23.59 -16.80 16.21
CA TRP A 767 22.67 -15.67 16.07
C TRP A 767 21.28 -16.06 16.59
N THR A 768 20.77 -15.30 17.56
CA THR A 768 19.49 -15.56 18.25
C THR A 768 18.27 -14.92 17.57
N GLY A 769 18.45 -14.21 16.46
CA GLY A 769 17.43 -13.31 15.89
C GLY A 769 17.53 -11.86 16.40
N ALA A 770 18.24 -11.61 17.51
CA ALA A 770 18.42 -10.27 18.08
C ALA A 770 19.85 -9.96 18.57
N ALA A 771 20.67 -10.99 18.83
CA ALA A 771 22.06 -10.85 19.27
C ALA A 771 22.96 -11.98 18.74
N TRP A 772 24.22 -11.66 18.47
CA TRP A 772 25.32 -12.62 18.30
C TRP A 772 25.88 -13.00 19.67
N GLN A 773 26.18 -14.29 19.90
CA GLN A 773 26.72 -14.82 21.15
C GLN A 773 27.43 -16.18 20.95
N GLY A 774 28.07 -16.71 21.99
CA GLY A 774 28.92 -17.92 21.91
C GLY A 774 28.18 -19.23 21.61
N GLY A 775 26.94 -19.35 22.07
CA GLY A 775 26.10 -20.53 21.88
C GLY A 775 24.61 -20.22 22.10
N PRO A 776 23.72 -21.22 22.13
CA PRO A 776 22.28 -21.00 22.31
C PRO A 776 21.91 -20.48 23.71
N ASN A 777 22.78 -20.66 24.70
CA ASN A 777 22.61 -20.19 26.06
C ASN A 777 23.54 -19.01 26.36
N LEU A 778 23.15 -18.18 27.33
CA LEU A 778 23.96 -17.09 27.87
C LEU A 778 23.90 -17.16 29.41
N PRO A 779 25.03 -17.13 30.14
CA PRO A 779 26.40 -17.09 29.62
C PRO A 779 26.78 -18.35 28.84
N ASP A 780 27.66 -18.19 27.86
CA ASP A 780 28.29 -19.29 27.14
C ASP A 780 29.35 -19.97 28.04
N PRO A 781 29.47 -21.31 28.07
CA PRO A 781 30.44 -22.01 28.92
C PRO A 781 31.92 -21.71 28.65
N LYS A 782 32.27 -21.13 27.49
CA LYS A 782 33.65 -20.82 27.09
C LYS A 782 33.95 -19.33 27.12
N ILE A 783 33.03 -18.49 26.63
CA ILE A 783 33.26 -17.04 26.49
C ILE A 783 32.40 -16.18 27.43
N GLY A 784 31.65 -16.79 28.35
CA GLY A 784 30.90 -16.07 29.38
C GLY A 784 29.77 -15.22 28.80
N TRP A 785 29.68 -13.96 29.23
CA TRP A 785 28.55 -13.08 28.90
C TRP A 785 28.69 -12.33 27.56
N VAL A 786 29.66 -12.66 26.71
CA VAL A 786 29.84 -11.96 25.42
C VAL A 786 28.59 -12.05 24.55
N LEU A 787 28.04 -10.88 24.24
CA LEU A 787 26.99 -10.74 23.24
C LEU A 787 27.09 -9.40 22.51
N LEU A 788 26.67 -9.38 21.24
CA LEU A 788 26.58 -8.18 20.41
C LEU A 788 25.17 -8.03 19.81
N LYS A 789 24.53 -6.91 20.14
CA LYS A 789 23.23 -6.45 19.63
C LYS A 789 23.43 -5.31 18.63
N ALA A 790 22.36 -4.96 17.91
CA ALA A 790 22.36 -3.82 16.99
C ALA A 790 22.75 -2.49 17.66
N THR A 791 22.45 -2.30 18.95
CA THR A 791 22.66 -1.03 19.68
C THR A 791 23.79 -1.06 20.72
N GLY A 792 24.45 -2.20 20.92
CA GLY A 792 25.38 -2.39 22.04
C GLY A 792 25.72 -3.85 22.30
N GLY A 793 26.04 -4.21 23.54
CA GLY A 793 26.44 -5.56 23.89
C GLY A 793 26.73 -5.77 25.38
N HIS A 794 27.50 -6.81 25.67
CA HIS A 794 28.09 -7.09 26.98
C HIS A 794 29.44 -7.79 26.75
N PRO A 795 30.53 -7.43 27.46
CA PRO A 795 31.80 -8.15 27.43
C PRO A 795 31.73 -9.43 28.29
N GLY A 796 32.62 -10.40 28.09
CA GLY A 796 32.68 -11.64 28.87
C GLY A 796 33.81 -11.71 29.91
N GLY A 797 34.74 -10.76 29.86
CA GLY A 797 35.96 -10.70 30.68
C GLY A 797 37.15 -10.17 29.88
N PRO A 798 38.31 -9.92 30.51
CA PRO A 798 39.48 -9.32 29.84
C PRO A 798 40.08 -10.15 28.69
N GLN A 799 39.79 -11.46 28.61
CA GLN A 799 40.18 -12.33 27.49
C GLN A 799 39.06 -12.51 26.44
N PHE A 800 37.86 -12.00 26.73
CA PHE A 800 36.64 -12.14 25.95
C PHE A 800 35.95 -10.76 25.84
N MET A 801 36.68 -9.80 25.29
CA MET A 801 36.18 -8.48 24.90
C MET A 801 35.16 -8.64 23.76
N ALA A 802 34.13 -7.80 23.74
CA ALA A 802 33.14 -7.78 22.67
C ALA A 802 33.68 -6.95 21.49
N ILE A 803 33.81 -7.54 20.30
CA ILE A 803 34.45 -6.89 19.15
C ILE A 803 33.50 -6.85 17.97
N ARG A 804 33.24 -5.65 17.42
CA ARG A 804 32.74 -5.51 16.05
C ARG A 804 33.92 -5.22 15.13
N ARG A 805 34.09 -6.00 14.08
CA ARG A 805 35.14 -5.83 13.09
C ARG A 805 34.53 -5.34 11.79
N TRP A 806 34.95 -4.18 11.32
CA TRP A 806 34.69 -3.73 9.95
C TRP A 806 35.88 -4.07 9.07
N THR A 807 35.66 -4.56 7.85
CA THR A 807 36.72 -4.77 6.85
C THR A 807 36.52 -3.79 5.69
N ALA A 808 37.54 -3.01 5.40
CA ALA A 808 37.51 -2.00 4.34
C ALA A 808 37.38 -2.67 2.94
N PRO A 809 36.28 -2.46 2.20
CA PRO A 809 36.07 -3.11 0.90
C PRO A 809 36.87 -2.47 -0.24
N ARG A 810 37.47 -1.29 0.00
CA ARG A 810 38.28 -0.50 -0.94
C ARG A 810 39.11 0.52 -0.15
N PRO A 811 40.15 1.12 -0.74
CA PRO A 811 40.86 2.22 -0.10
C PRO A 811 39.92 3.42 0.14
N ALA A 812 40.05 4.04 1.31
CA ALA A 812 39.25 5.19 1.73
C ALA A 812 39.92 5.98 2.87
N GLU A 813 39.54 7.24 3.01
CA GLU A 813 39.68 7.99 4.26
C GLU A 813 38.31 7.99 4.93
N ILE A 814 38.23 7.57 6.20
CA ILE A 814 36.99 7.41 6.96
C ILE A 814 36.99 8.29 8.21
N ALA A 815 35.81 8.80 8.56
CA ALA A 815 35.54 9.41 9.86
C ALA A 815 34.61 8.48 10.64
N ILE A 816 34.83 8.34 11.94
CA ILE A 816 34.07 7.46 12.83
C ILE A 816 33.42 8.33 13.90
N SER A 817 32.13 8.14 14.16
CA SER A 817 31.39 8.95 15.13
C SER A 817 30.23 8.18 15.76
N GLY A 818 30.22 8.09 17.08
CA GLY A 818 29.17 7.41 17.83
C GLY A 818 29.07 7.90 19.27
N THR A 819 28.28 7.19 20.06
CA THR A 819 28.14 7.42 21.50
C THR A 819 28.29 6.09 22.22
N LEU A 820 29.31 5.98 23.07
CA LEU A 820 29.48 4.88 24.01
C LEU A 820 28.68 5.22 25.27
N SER A 821 27.94 4.26 25.81
CA SER A 821 27.09 4.45 26.98
C SER A 821 27.07 3.24 27.90
N ARG A 822 26.94 3.49 29.20
CA ARG A 822 26.78 2.49 30.25
C ARG A 822 25.60 2.88 31.13
N LYS A 823 24.65 1.96 31.37
CA LYS A 823 23.41 2.25 32.11
C LYS A 823 23.44 1.91 33.59
N ALA A 824 24.32 0.99 34.00
CA ALA A 824 24.49 0.65 35.41
C ALA A 824 25.40 1.68 36.09
N ASP A 825 25.13 1.97 37.36
CA ASP A 825 26.00 2.74 38.26
C ASP A 825 26.73 1.86 39.29
N VAL A 826 26.61 0.54 39.10
CA VAL A 826 27.26 -0.52 39.89
C VAL A 826 28.21 -1.32 39.00
N GLY A 827 29.24 -1.94 39.57
CA GLY A 827 30.39 -2.48 38.83
C GLY A 827 31.50 -1.44 38.66
N ASP A 828 32.60 -1.83 38.00
CA ASP A 828 33.84 -1.05 37.90
C ASP A 828 34.03 -0.29 36.58
N GLY A 829 33.22 -0.60 35.55
CA GLY A 829 33.12 0.20 34.33
C GLY A 829 33.62 -0.50 33.07
N ILE A 830 33.39 0.15 31.93
CA ILE A 830 33.78 -0.34 30.60
C ILE A 830 34.89 0.51 29.99
N ARG A 831 35.73 -0.13 29.17
CA ARG A 831 36.73 0.52 28.31
C ARG A 831 36.40 0.18 26.86
N ALA A 832 36.66 1.11 25.94
CA ALA A 832 36.42 0.90 24.52
C ALA A 832 37.54 1.50 23.67
N TRP A 833 37.84 0.86 22.54
CA TRP A 833 38.85 1.32 21.59
C TRP A 833 38.37 1.18 20.14
N VAL A 834 38.84 2.08 19.29
CA VAL A 834 38.92 1.89 17.84
C VAL A 834 40.37 1.58 17.49
N VAL A 835 40.60 0.39 16.92
CA VAL A 835 41.93 -0.07 16.51
C VAL A 835 41.92 -0.34 15.01
N VAL A 836 42.91 0.18 14.28
CA VAL A 836 43.04 -0.05 12.84
C VAL A 836 44.27 -0.94 12.62
N ARG A 837 44.07 -2.08 11.96
CA ARG A 837 45.11 -3.10 11.82
C ARG A 837 46.35 -2.55 11.11
N GLY A 838 47.51 -2.65 11.77
CA GLY A 838 48.78 -2.10 11.27
C GLY A 838 49.02 -0.63 11.59
N GLN A 839 48.12 0.00 12.36
CA GLN A 839 48.25 1.37 12.87
C GLN A 839 48.14 1.36 14.41
N SER A 840 48.34 2.51 15.04
CA SER A 840 48.11 2.69 16.49
C SER A 840 46.61 2.68 16.83
N VAL A 841 46.28 2.66 18.13
CA VAL A 841 44.94 3.00 18.62
C VAL A 841 44.50 4.33 18.02
N ALA A 842 43.33 4.34 17.39
CA ALA A 842 42.78 5.52 16.71
C ALA A 842 41.82 6.32 17.62
N GLY A 843 41.35 5.71 18.70
CA GLY A 843 40.68 6.38 19.81
C GLY A 843 40.38 5.41 20.95
N ASP A 844 40.40 5.89 22.18
CA ASP A 844 40.11 5.15 23.40
C ASP A 844 39.16 5.95 24.32
N TRP A 845 38.28 5.24 25.03
CA TRP A 845 37.31 5.84 25.94
C TRP A 845 37.05 4.91 27.13
N THR A 846 36.80 5.51 28.31
CA THR A 846 36.45 4.77 29.53
C THR A 846 35.19 5.36 30.17
N ILE A 847 34.27 4.52 30.61
CA ILE A 847 33.08 4.91 31.37
C ILE A 847 33.04 4.10 32.68
N GLU A 848 33.36 4.76 33.80
CA GLU A 848 33.42 4.12 35.13
C GLU A 848 32.05 4.00 35.81
N ARG A 849 31.08 4.86 35.47
CA ARG A 849 29.77 5.02 36.12
C ARG A 849 28.64 5.15 35.11
N ALA A 850 27.39 5.24 35.54
CA ALA A 850 26.29 5.44 34.59
C ALA A 850 26.46 6.75 33.81
N GLY A 851 26.48 6.69 32.47
CA GLY A 851 26.79 7.85 31.64
C GLY A 851 27.05 7.50 30.17
N GLU A 852 27.31 8.54 29.37
CA GLU A 852 27.58 8.45 27.93
C GLU A 852 28.76 9.35 27.54
N VAL A 853 29.55 8.95 26.55
CA VAL A 853 30.65 9.74 25.97
C VAL A 853 30.59 9.68 24.45
N ALA A 854 30.83 10.82 23.80
CA ALA A 854 30.95 10.87 22.34
C ALA A 854 32.27 10.24 21.91
N THR A 855 32.20 9.23 21.04
CA THR A 855 33.36 8.55 20.48
C THR A 855 33.58 9.06 19.06
N ALA A 856 34.65 9.81 18.81
CA ALA A 856 34.95 10.38 17.50
C ALA A 856 36.39 10.12 17.09
N VAL A 857 36.60 9.73 15.84
CA VAL A 857 37.91 9.67 15.19
C VAL A 857 37.78 10.39 13.86
N GLU A 858 38.40 11.57 13.74
CA GLU A 858 38.07 12.52 12.66
C GLU A 858 38.46 12.02 11.27
N ARG A 859 39.64 11.41 11.13
CA ARG A 859 40.14 10.84 9.86
C ARG A 859 41.08 9.68 10.09
N VAL A 860 40.81 8.56 9.43
CA VAL A 860 41.69 7.39 9.35
C VAL A 860 41.78 6.94 7.90
N ALA A 861 43.00 6.73 7.40
CA ALA A 861 43.21 6.11 6.09
C ALA A 861 43.21 4.58 6.22
N VAL A 862 42.46 3.91 5.35
CA VAL A 862 42.38 2.43 5.26
C VAL A 862 42.62 1.97 3.83
N ALA A 863 43.36 0.88 3.66
CA ALA A 863 43.51 0.14 2.41
C ALA A 863 42.40 -0.91 2.26
N ALA A 864 42.27 -1.52 1.07
CA ALA A 864 41.35 -2.65 0.88
C ALA A 864 41.83 -3.86 1.70
N GLY A 865 40.95 -4.45 2.50
CA GLY A 865 41.25 -5.58 3.38
C GLY A 865 41.72 -5.20 4.79
N ASP A 866 41.98 -3.92 5.07
CA ASP A 866 42.27 -3.46 6.44
C ASP A 866 41.06 -3.66 7.35
N THR A 867 41.33 -3.97 8.62
CA THR A 867 40.28 -4.15 9.63
C THR A 867 40.27 -3.01 10.63
N VAL A 868 39.07 -2.49 10.90
CA VAL A 868 38.80 -1.52 11.97
C VAL A 868 37.99 -2.23 13.04
N ASP A 869 38.59 -2.38 14.21
CA ASP A 869 38.03 -3.11 15.34
C ASP A 869 37.48 -2.15 16.40
N PHE A 870 36.20 -2.31 16.69
CA PHE A 870 35.46 -1.61 17.74
C PHE A 870 35.36 -2.56 18.93
N ILE A 871 36.25 -2.35 19.90
CA ILE A 871 36.52 -3.26 21.01
C ILE A 871 35.87 -2.68 22.26
N VAL A 872 35.11 -3.48 23.01
CA VAL A 872 34.64 -3.12 24.35
C VAL A 872 35.03 -4.20 25.36
N ASP A 873 35.72 -3.76 26.40
CA ASP A 873 36.18 -4.55 27.54
C ASP A 873 35.43 -4.12 28.80
N CYS A 874 35.35 -5.04 29.76
CA CYS A 874 35.09 -4.69 31.15
C CYS A 874 36.37 -4.13 31.80
N ARG A 875 36.41 -3.96 33.12
CA ARG A 875 37.67 -3.68 33.83
C ARG A 875 38.14 -4.92 34.57
N ALA A 876 38.25 -4.87 35.89
CA ALA A 876 38.59 -6.03 36.71
C ALA A 876 37.43 -7.05 36.79
N THR A 877 36.17 -6.60 36.66
CA THR A 877 35.00 -7.50 36.65
C THR A 877 34.07 -7.17 35.48
N GLN A 878 33.35 -8.17 34.97
CA GLN A 878 32.30 -7.99 33.94
C GLN A 878 30.91 -7.63 34.53
N SER A 879 30.82 -7.31 35.81
CA SER A 879 29.53 -7.28 36.52
C SER A 879 28.77 -5.99 36.22
N SER A 880 27.64 -6.12 35.51
CA SER A 880 26.76 -5.01 35.09
C SER A 880 27.31 -4.13 33.94
N ASP A 881 28.23 -4.67 33.13
CA ASP A 881 28.89 -3.96 32.02
C ASP A 881 28.15 -4.05 30.67
N ALA A 882 26.82 -4.07 30.72
CA ALA A 882 26.00 -3.88 29.53
C ALA A 882 26.24 -2.48 28.93
N PHE A 883 26.74 -2.43 27.70
CA PHE A 883 27.08 -1.20 26.99
C PHE A 883 26.12 -0.92 25.84
N GLY A 884 25.89 0.37 25.56
CA GLY A 884 25.42 0.87 24.28
C GLY A 884 26.59 1.43 23.50
N TRP A 885 26.77 1.02 22.24
CA TRP A 885 27.72 1.67 21.32
C TRP A 885 27.31 1.34 19.91
N VAL A 886 27.17 2.37 19.08
CA VAL A 886 26.95 2.30 17.63
C VAL A 886 27.90 3.31 17.01
N PRO A 887 29.07 2.88 16.51
CA PRO A 887 30.07 3.73 15.87
C PRO A 887 29.81 3.95 14.37
#